data_AF-A0A7S1MSN2-F1
#
_entry.id   AF-A0A7S1MSN2-F1
#
_cell.length_a   1.000
_cell.length_b   1.000
_cell.length_c   1.000
_cell.angle_alpha   90.00
_cell.angle_beta   90.00
_cell.angle_gamma   90.00
#
_symmetry.space_group_name_H-M   'P 1'
#
loop_
_entity.id
_entity.type
_entity.pdbx_description
1 polymer ?
#
loop_
_entity_poly.entity_id
_entity_poly.type
_entity_poly.pdbx_seq_one_letter_code
_entity_poly.pdbx_strand_id
1 'polypeptide(L)'
;ERWEVAFSLSDGNFSQVSFVNSINTIKGGTHVAHVCDTLVETILKVVKGKNRGGIDIKPSHVKQHLRVFINCLIENPAFDSQTKETLTTKASKFGSSCELSEKFMKQVMKSGVVELILDWVRAKQKVDMSRQLRANTKNTTRVLGIPKLEDANDAGGRNSQDCTLILTEGDSAKSLAVAGLSVVGRDKFGVFPLKGKVLNVRDANYKQVTGNAEIQSLLKIMGLDLKAEYRDVSKLRYGSIMLMTDQDHDGSHIKGLLINLVHHWWPSLVSMDGFLKEFITPIVKVWKAGSKDSERREETSFFTLNEYEEWKKRTNNGKGWKAKYYKGLGTSTMKEAKEYFRDIEQHEVRFKWSGDHDGEAIDLAFNKKRADDRKEWINRYEDGTFVDHSKSSVGYTDFIHKELVQFAKYDVSRSVPSVVDGFKPSQRKVIYSSFKKKLKNDIKVAQFVGYISEQSAYHHGEASLENTIVNLAQNFVGSNNLNLLVPSGQFGTRLQGGKDHAASRYIYTRLQPTTRAVFHVDDDPVLEYLDEEGLSIEPKWYCPIIPNVLVNGADGIGVGWSTYIPNYSPRELIRNIRGLLRGRALFEMHPWYKGFRGSIVPGEQQGRYDVHGTAEKKSDTVLEITELPVKKWTQDYKEFLEELMPADGGKKADDESNHTIEEFREYHTESTVHFVCALTPERMRQAEKAGFEKTFKLKSSIPTSNMVLFDATGKITKYNSAVDITRDFCRLRLEVYEKRKAYLVAKLTREKEILSNKARFILMVVKGELELRRKKKAALLNELKQLGFTPMSKLNAIMDGKGGKGHRSEAAVPADLRPDDNQGEEAIPGEESKVEKTEYDYLLGMNLWSLTYEKVEEIKRLLDLKQQELDQLLRTTLEQLWDRDLAALSTAMDEMDAVEAEEAAAASTAAATRKRKRA
;
A
#
# COMPACT_ATOMS: atom_id res chain seq x y z
N GLU A 1 37.40 -42.40 -21.22
CA GLU A 1 37.94 -43.76 -21.49
C GLU A 1 37.80 -44.72 -20.30
N ARG A 2 38.08 -44.30 -19.05
CA ARG A 2 37.98 -45.19 -17.87
C ARG A 2 36.62 -45.22 -17.16
N TRP A 3 35.62 -44.46 -17.62
CA TRP A 3 34.30 -44.36 -17.01
C TRP A 3 33.21 -44.37 -18.07
N GLU A 4 32.22 -45.22 -17.88
CA GLU A 4 30.98 -45.27 -18.65
C GLU A 4 29.82 -45.22 -17.66
N VAL A 5 28.93 -44.25 -17.86
CA VAL A 5 27.80 -44.01 -16.96
C VAL A 5 26.53 -43.96 -17.77
N ALA A 6 25.53 -44.75 -17.38
CA ALA A 6 24.16 -44.63 -17.88
C ALA A 6 23.19 -44.36 -16.74
N PHE A 7 22.13 -43.63 -17.06
CA PHE A 7 21.11 -43.20 -16.11
C PHE A 7 19.73 -43.63 -16.59
N SER A 8 18.90 -44.08 -15.66
CA SER A 8 17.48 -44.34 -15.86
C SER A 8 16.69 -43.87 -14.65
N LEU A 9 15.40 -43.61 -14.85
CA LEU A 9 14.46 -43.42 -13.75
C LEU A 9 14.29 -44.71 -12.95
N SER A 10 13.97 -44.57 -11.67
CA SER A 10 13.57 -45.67 -10.80
C SER A 10 12.24 -45.36 -10.10
N ASP A 11 11.43 -46.41 -9.89
CA ASP A 11 10.10 -46.35 -9.27
C ASP A 11 10.17 -46.29 -7.73
N GLY A 12 10.95 -45.34 -7.20
CA GLY A 12 10.98 -44.99 -5.78
C GLY A 12 11.99 -45.73 -4.91
N ASN A 13 12.80 -46.64 -5.48
CA ASN A 13 13.95 -47.25 -4.79
C ASN A 13 15.25 -47.02 -5.57
N PHE A 14 16.32 -46.63 -4.89
CA PHE A 14 17.63 -46.51 -5.54
C PHE A 14 18.08 -47.87 -6.06
N SER A 15 18.57 -47.91 -7.30
CA SER A 15 19.05 -49.12 -7.95
C SER A 15 20.36 -48.85 -8.65
N GLN A 16 21.32 -49.76 -8.53
CA GLN A 16 22.64 -49.60 -9.12
C GLN A 16 23.10 -50.91 -9.75
N VAL A 17 23.76 -50.81 -10.88
CA VAL A 17 24.48 -51.92 -11.52
C VAL A 17 25.87 -51.40 -11.84
N SER A 18 26.90 -51.91 -11.17
CA SER A 18 28.26 -51.38 -11.34
C SER A 18 29.31 -52.46 -11.52
N PHE A 19 30.30 -52.13 -12.35
CA PHE A 19 31.46 -52.95 -12.65
C PHE A 19 32.74 -52.16 -12.43
N VAL A 20 33.67 -52.73 -11.65
CA VAL A 20 35.01 -52.19 -11.44
C VAL A 20 36.02 -53.18 -11.99
N ASN A 21 36.77 -52.82 -13.04
CA ASN A 21 37.73 -53.73 -13.70
C ASN A 21 37.09 -55.09 -14.05
N SER A 22 35.87 -55.06 -14.64
CA SER A 22 35.05 -56.24 -14.97
C SER A 22 34.54 -57.08 -13.79
N ILE A 23 34.68 -56.58 -12.55
CA ILE A 23 34.14 -57.21 -11.34
C ILE A 23 32.79 -56.56 -11.02
N ASN A 24 31.74 -57.38 -10.89
CA ASN A 24 30.40 -56.90 -10.53
C ASN A 24 30.34 -56.50 -9.04
N THR A 25 30.29 -55.20 -8.79
CA THR A 25 30.15 -54.63 -7.44
C THR A 25 28.67 -54.53 -7.07
N ILE A 26 28.06 -55.66 -6.72
CA ILE A 26 26.61 -55.79 -6.46
C ILE A 26 26.14 -54.88 -5.31
N LYS A 27 26.99 -54.64 -4.31
CA LYS A 27 26.71 -53.74 -3.17
C LYS A 27 27.16 -52.30 -3.42
N GLY A 28 27.81 -52.03 -4.55
CA GLY A 28 28.28 -50.71 -4.95
C GLY A 28 29.60 -50.35 -4.28
N GLY A 29 29.71 -49.15 -3.71
CA GLY A 29 30.92 -48.69 -3.05
C GLY A 29 31.24 -47.22 -3.33
N THR A 30 32.49 -46.85 -3.11
CA THR A 30 32.98 -45.47 -3.25
C THR A 30 32.87 -44.93 -4.68
N HIS A 31 33.01 -45.76 -5.73
CA HIS A 31 32.84 -45.37 -7.13
C HIS A 31 31.40 -45.02 -7.46
N VAL A 32 30.44 -45.79 -6.92
CA VAL A 32 29.01 -45.51 -7.08
C VAL A 32 28.64 -44.21 -6.37
N ALA A 33 29.15 -44.00 -5.15
CA ALA A 33 28.95 -42.75 -4.40
C ALA A 33 29.50 -41.54 -5.19
N HIS A 34 30.73 -41.62 -5.71
CA HIS A 34 31.34 -40.54 -6.49
C HIS A 34 30.47 -40.06 -7.66
N VAL A 35 29.85 -40.97 -8.41
CA VAL A 35 28.96 -40.61 -9.55
C VAL A 35 27.58 -40.15 -9.06
N CYS A 36 27.01 -40.84 -8.07
CA CYS A 36 25.66 -40.55 -7.60
C CYS A 36 25.57 -39.23 -6.84
N ASP A 37 26.58 -38.86 -6.06
CA ASP A 37 26.57 -37.67 -5.23
C ASP A 37 26.58 -36.41 -6.13
N THR A 38 27.38 -36.39 -7.20
CA THR A 38 27.37 -35.31 -8.20
C THR A 38 26.01 -35.18 -8.92
N LEU A 39 25.38 -36.31 -9.29
CA LEU A 39 24.04 -36.30 -9.87
C LEU A 39 22.99 -35.77 -8.89
N VAL A 40 23.03 -36.26 -7.66
CA VAL A 40 22.10 -35.89 -6.59
C VAL A 40 22.24 -34.40 -6.26
N GLU A 41 23.44 -33.86 -6.08
CA GLU A 41 23.67 -32.45 -5.79
C GLU A 41 23.10 -31.54 -6.89
N THR A 42 23.36 -31.88 -8.15
CA THR A 42 22.89 -31.08 -9.28
C THR A 42 21.37 -31.11 -9.39
N ILE A 43 20.75 -32.30 -9.31
CA ILE A 43 19.29 -32.45 -9.33
C ILE A 43 18.68 -31.76 -8.12
N LEU A 44 19.27 -31.93 -6.93
CA LEU A 44 18.79 -31.32 -5.69
C LEU A 44 18.78 -29.80 -5.76
N LYS A 45 19.81 -29.17 -6.34
CA LYS A 45 19.87 -27.72 -6.55
C LYS A 45 18.69 -27.23 -7.40
N VAL A 46 18.35 -27.95 -8.46
CA VAL A 46 17.21 -27.59 -9.33
C VAL A 46 15.87 -27.86 -8.64
N VAL A 47 15.72 -29.00 -7.97
CA VAL A 47 14.49 -29.37 -7.27
C VAL A 47 14.23 -28.41 -6.09
N LYS A 48 15.26 -28.06 -5.29
CA LYS A 48 15.14 -27.04 -4.22
C LYS A 48 14.78 -25.67 -4.80
N GLY A 49 15.35 -25.31 -5.95
CA GLY A 49 15.00 -24.09 -6.68
C GLY A 49 13.52 -24.03 -7.08
N LYS A 50 12.92 -25.17 -7.46
CA LYS A 50 11.50 -25.30 -7.82
C LYS A 50 10.56 -25.51 -6.61
N ASN A 51 11.04 -26.08 -5.50
CA ASN A 51 10.25 -26.38 -4.29
C ASN A 51 10.45 -25.31 -3.17
N ARG A 52 10.38 -24.02 -3.53
CA ARG A 52 10.53 -22.94 -2.54
C ARG A 52 9.35 -22.96 -1.55
N GLY A 53 9.65 -23.08 -0.26
CA GLY A 53 8.63 -23.14 0.80
C GLY A 53 7.94 -24.50 0.97
N GLY A 54 8.47 -25.56 0.34
CA GLY A 54 7.97 -26.93 0.53
C GLY A 54 8.63 -27.69 1.68
N ILE A 55 8.45 -29.02 1.71
CA ILE A 55 9.15 -29.91 2.65
C ILE A 55 10.65 -29.87 2.33
N ASP A 56 11.49 -29.98 3.35
CA ASP A 56 12.93 -30.06 3.16
C ASP A 56 13.33 -31.35 2.41
N ILE A 57 14.04 -31.17 1.30
CA ILE A 57 14.45 -32.27 0.41
C ILE A 57 15.88 -32.63 0.74
N LYS A 58 16.06 -33.85 1.26
CA LYS A 58 17.35 -34.43 1.58
C LYS A 58 17.94 -35.16 0.36
N PRO A 59 19.27 -35.28 0.24
CA PRO A 59 19.93 -36.05 -0.82
C PRO A 59 19.37 -37.47 -1.00
N SER A 60 19.01 -38.14 0.10
CA SER A 60 18.40 -39.48 0.09
C SER A 60 17.06 -39.53 -0.67
N HIS A 61 16.24 -38.47 -0.59
CA HIS A 61 14.98 -38.39 -1.31
C HIS A 61 15.18 -38.27 -2.82
N VAL A 62 16.29 -37.71 -3.28
CA VAL A 62 16.62 -37.65 -4.72
C VAL A 62 17.19 -38.98 -5.16
N LYS A 63 18.13 -39.53 -4.38
CA LYS A 63 18.83 -40.80 -4.68
C LYS A 63 17.85 -41.96 -4.91
N GLN A 64 16.76 -42.05 -4.16
CA GLN A 64 15.77 -43.12 -4.31
C GLN A 64 15.07 -43.18 -5.68
N HIS A 65 15.10 -42.09 -6.47
CA HIS A 65 14.50 -42.04 -7.81
C HIS A 65 15.51 -42.29 -8.94
N LEU A 66 16.76 -42.61 -8.59
CA LEU A 66 17.82 -42.84 -9.56
C LEU A 66 18.08 -44.33 -9.75
N ARG A 67 18.22 -44.74 -11.01
CA ARG A 67 18.88 -45.98 -11.40
C ARG A 67 20.14 -45.65 -12.17
N VAL A 68 21.30 -46.13 -11.70
CA VAL A 68 22.60 -45.80 -12.30
C VAL A 68 23.33 -47.07 -12.72
N PHE A 69 23.90 -47.04 -13.92
CA PHE A 69 24.78 -48.08 -14.45
C PHE A 69 26.18 -47.50 -14.57
N ILE A 70 27.18 -48.17 -14.00
CA ILE A 70 28.55 -47.67 -13.96
C ILE A 70 29.50 -48.78 -14.39
N ASN A 71 30.31 -48.52 -15.41
CA ASN A 71 31.45 -49.37 -15.72
C ASN A 71 32.71 -48.51 -15.62
N CYS A 72 33.66 -48.90 -14.77
CA CYS A 72 34.87 -48.11 -14.58
C CYS A 72 36.13 -48.93 -14.36
N LEU A 73 37.26 -48.29 -14.66
CA LEU A 73 38.60 -48.82 -14.46
C LEU A 73 39.32 -48.07 -13.34
N ILE A 74 39.56 -48.78 -12.23
CA ILE A 74 40.15 -48.21 -11.00
C ILE A 74 41.56 -48.77 -10.81
N GLU A 75 42.53 -47.89 -10.56
CA GLU A 75 43.90 -48.30 -10.25
C GLU A 75 44.00 -48.90 -8.84
N ASN A 76 44.59 -50.08 -8.74
CA ASN A 76 44.81 -50.81 -7.49
C ASN A 76 43.56 -50.83 -6.57
N PRO A 77 42.42 -51.41 -7.03
CA PRO A 77 41.18 -51.36 -6.28
C PRO A 77 41.26 -52.20 -5.00
N ALA A 78 40.72 -51.64 -3.92
CA ALA A 78 40.53 -52.29 -2.64
C ALA A 78 39.03 -52.50 -2.40
N PHE A 79 38.69 -53.67 -1.89
CA PHE A 79 37.31 -54.08 -1.63
C PHE A 79 37.10 -54.37 -0.15
N ASP A 80 35.85 -54.49 0.26
CA ASP A 80 35.44 -54.86 1.62
C ASP A 80 35.86 -56.28 2.01
N SER A 81 35.85 -57.21 1.05
CA SER A 81 36.14 -58.62 1.26
C SER A 81 36.61 -59.31 -0.03
N GLN A 82 36.95 -60.60 0.08
CA GLN A 82 37.39 -61.42 -1.06
C GLN A 82 36.30 -61.60 -2.13
N THR A 83 35.01 -61.49 -1.78
CA THR A 83 33.92 -61.55 -2.77
C THR A 83 33.84 -60.30 -3.65
N LYS A 84 34.56 -59.22 -3.26
CA LYS A 84 34.70 -57.97 -4.02
C LYS A 84 33.37 -57.31 -4.41
N GLU A 85 32.37 -57.46 -3.54
CA GLU A 85 31.02 -56.93 -3.77
C GLU A 85 30.93 -55.42 -3.55
N THR A 86 31.81 -54.85 -2.72
CA THR A 86 31.84 -53.42 -2.39
C THR A 86 33.22 -52.81 -2.57
N LEU A 87 33.34 -51.74 -3.38
CA LEU A 87 34.60 -50.99 -3.50
C LEU A 87 34.81 -50.04 -2.31
N THR A 88 36.02 -50.04 -1.74
CA THR A 88 36.39 -49.18 -0.59
C THR A 88 37.52 -48.19 -0.92
N THR A 89 38.14 -48.26 -2.10
CA THR A 89 39.17 -47.31 -2.55
C THR A 89 38.64 -45.86 -2.49
N LYS A 90 39.40 -44.94 -1.90
CA LYS A 90 39.01 -43.52 -1.86
C LYS A 90 39.06 -42.90 -3.27
N ALA A 91 38.15 -41.95 -3.54
CA ALA A 91 38.05 -41.30 -4.85
C ALA A 91 39.36 -40.65 -5.32
N SER A 92 40.16 -40.09 -4.41
CA SER A 92 41.47 -39.51 -4.71
C SER A 92 42.52 -40.53 -5.21
N LYS A 93 42.26 -41.83 -5.05
CA LYS A 93 43.14 -42.93 -5.47
C LYS A 93 42.57 -43.73 -6.64
N PHE A 94 41.53 -43.24 -7.31
CA PHE A 94 40.97 -43.94 -8.47
C PHE A 94 41.89 -43.97 -9.70
N GLY A 95 42.91 -43.11 -9.75
CA GLY A 95 43.78 -42.93 -10.92
C GLY A 95 43.07 -42.21 -12.08
N SER A 96 41.81 -41.79 -11.89
CA SER A 96 41.00 -40.98 -12.81
C SER A 96 39.81 -40.39 -12.06
N SER A 97 39.21 -39.32 -12.59
CA SER A 97 37.99 -38.68 -12.05
C SER A 97 36.84 -38.84 -13.03
N CYS A 98 35.62 -39.06 -12.54
CA CYS A 98 34.42 -39.15 -13.37
C CYS A 98 33.75 -37.78 -13.48
N GLU A 99 34.11 -37.00 -14.49
CA GLU A 99 33.42 -35.73 -14.78
C GLU A 99 32.22 -35.97 -15.71
N LEU A 100 31.02 -35.71 -15.20
CA LEU A 100 29.79 -35.82 -15.97
C LEU A 100 29.64 -34.61 -16.90
N SER A 101 29.62 -34.87 -18.22
CA SER A 101 29.50 -33.80 -19.22
C SER A 101 28.21 -32.98 -19.07
N GLU A 102 28.26 -31.69 -19.42
CA GLU A 102 27.06 -30.83 -19.41
C GLU A 102 25.92 -31.38 -20.28
N LYS A 103 26.27 -32.03 -21.40
CA LYS A 103 25.28 -32.64 -22.31
C LYS A 103 24.53 -33.77 -21.61
N PHE A 104 25.24 -34.64 -20.90
CA PHE A 104 24.64 -35.71 -20.12
C PHE A 104 23.75 -35.15 -19.01
N MET A 105 24.25 -34.16 -18.26
CA MET A 105 23.46 -33.50 -17.21
C MET A 105 22.18 -32.86 -17.77
N LYS A 106 22.25 -32.16 -18.92
CA LYS A 106 21.06 -31.61 -19.59
C LYS A 106 20.07 -32.70 -20.02
N GLN A 107 20.52 -33.89 -20.41
CA GLN A 107 19.65 -35.01 -20.75
C GLN A 107 18.99 -35.62 -19.51
N VAL A 108 19.74 -35.82 -18.42
CA VAL A 108 19.19 -36.26 -17.12
C VAL A 108 18.12 -35.29 -16.63
N MET A 109 18.37 -33.98 -16.75
CA MET A 109 17.39 -32.97 -16.34
C MET A 109 16.11 -32.95 -17.22
N LYS A 110 16.19 -33.47 -18.45
CA LYS A 110 15.05 -33.62 -19.38
C LYS A 110 14.38 -35.00 -19.32
N SER A 111 14.89 -35.92 -18.49
CA SER A 111 14.44 -37.30 -18.48
C SER A 111 13.11 -37.53 -17.75
N GLY A 112 12.51 -36.50 -17.14
CA GLY A 112 11.34 -36.65 -16.26
C GLY A 112 11.67 -36.75 -14.77
N VAL A 113 12.95 -36.88 -14.38
CA VAL A 113 13.35 -37.15 -12.98
C VAL A 113 12.94 -36.01 -12.03
N VAL A 114 13.02 -34.77 -12.51
CA VAL A 114 12.65 -33.60 -11.73
C VAL A 114 11.13 -33.54 -11.52
N GLU A 115 10.33 -33.80 -12.57
CA GLU A 115 8.88 -33.88 -12.42
C GLU A 115 8.48 -34.99 -11.45
N LEU A 116 9.07 -36.18 -11.58
CA LEU A 116 8.79 -37.33 -10.71
C LEU A 116 9.08 -37.03 -9.24
N ILE A 117 10.23 -36.42 -8.94
CA ILE A 117 10.58 -36.01 -7.57
C ILE A 117 9.60 -34.95 -7.07
N LEU A 118 9.24 -33.95 -7.89
CA LEU A 118 8.29 -32.92 -7.50
C LEU A 118 6.90 -33.48 -7.23
N ASP A 119 6.44 -34.46 -7.99
CA ASP A 119 5.17 -35.14 -7.77
C ASP A 119 5.18 -35.97 -6.48
N TRP A 120 6.28 -36.68 -6.21
CA TRP A 120 6.49 -37.33 -4.92
C TRP A 120 6.51 -36.33 -3.76
N VAL A 121 7.20 -35.20 -3.91
CA VAL A 121 7.23 -34.12 -2.91
C VAL A 121 5.81 -33.57 -2.66
N ARG A 122 5.02 -33.34 -3.71
CA ARG A 122 3.62 -32.90 -3.60
C ARG A 122 2.74 -33.93 -2.89
N ALA A 123 2.89 -35.21 -3.23
CA ALA A 123 2.17 -36.29 -2.57
C ALA A 123 2.53 -36.36 -1.07
N LYS A 124 3.83 -36.29 -0.75
CA LYS A 124 4.34 -36.26 0.62
C LYS A 124 3.85 -35.02 1.39
N GLN A 125 3.84 -33.85 0.75
CA GLN A 125 3.28 -32.61 1.30
C GLN A 125 1.82 -32.77 1.68
N LYS A 126 0.99 -33.31 0.78
CA LYS A 126 -0.43 -33.56 1.08
C LYS A 126 -0.58 -34.50 2.28
N VAL A 127 0.14 -35.62 2.30
CA VAL A 127 0.05 -36.61 3.38
C VAL A 127 0.49 -36.02 4.72
N ASP A 128 1.63 -35.32 4.75
CA ASP A 128 2.18 -34.75 5.97
C ASP A 128 1.38 -33.54 6.46
N MET A 129 0.89 -32.70 5.55
CA MET A 129 -0.01 -31.59 5.88
C MET A 129 -1.27 -32.11 6.55
N SER A 130 -1.92 -33.14 5.99
CA SER A 130 -3.08 -33.75 6.62
C SER A 130 -2.76 -34.40 7.96
N ARG A 131 -1.53 -34.90 8.18
CA ARG A 131 -1.11 -35.47 9.46
C ARG A 131 -0.89 -34.39 10.53
N GLN A 132 -0.20 -33.32 10.17
CA GLN A 132 0.11 -32.20 11.08
C GLN A 132 -1.13 -31.37 11.41
N LEU A 133 -1.99 -31.18 10.42
CA LEU A 133 -3.23 -30.41 10.55
C LEU A 133 -4.42 -31.29 10.95
N ARG A 134 -4.17 -32.55 11.35
CA ARG A 134 -5.20 -33.42 11.89
C ARG A 134 -5.56 -32.98 13.30
N ALA A 135 -6.78 -32.48 13.47
CA ALA A 135 -7.32 -32.30 14.80
C ALA A 135 -7.85 -33.66 15.32
N ASN A 136 -7.19 -34.25 16.32
CA ASN A 136 -7.69 -35.43 17.05
C ASN A 136 -8.82 -35.03 18.03
N THR A 137 -9.86 -34.38 17.51
CA THR A 137 -10.97 -33.80 18.31
C THR A 137 -12.28 -34.56 18.14
N LYS A 138 -12.30 -35.66 17.39
CA LYS A 138 -13.53 -36.41 17.01
C LYS A 138 -14.42 -36.84 18.18
N ASN A 139 -13.92 -36.84 19.43
CA ASN A 139 -14.68 -37.18 20.64
C ASN A 139 -14.38 -36.24 21.83
N THR A 140 -13.74 -35.10 21.63
CA THR A 140 -13.45 -34.17 22.74
C THR A 140 -14.52 -33.10 22.82
N THR A 141 -15.28 -33.11 23.92
CA THR A 141 -16.33 -32.13 24.23
C THR A 141 -15.80 -30.70 24.41
N ARG A 142 -14.51 -30.54 24.71
CA ARG A 142 -13.87 -29.22 24.86
C ARG A 142 -12.52 -29.14 24.16
N VAL A 143 -12.25 -27.99 23.54
CA VAL A 143 -10.96 -27.69 22.91
C VAL A 143 -10.06 -26.93 23.87
N LEU A 144 -8.93 -27.53 24.25
CA LEU A 144 -7.91 -26.91 25.11
C LEU A 144 -6.76 -26.31 24.30
N GLY A 145 -6.08 -25.31 24.84
CA GLY A 145 -4.88 -24.70 24.24
C GLY A 145 -5.16 -23.56 23.24
N ILE A 146 -6.40 -23.11 23.11
CA ILE A 146 -6.78 -21.91 22.35
C ILE A 146 -7.46 -20.92 23.32
N PRO A 147 -6.71 -20.06 24.02
CA PRO A 147 -7.26 -19.24 25.11
C PRO A 147 -8.32 -18.22 24.67
N LYS A 148 -8.31 -17.80 23.40
CA LYS A 148 -9.26 -16.81 22.88
C LYS A 148 -10.61 -17.41 22.47
N LEU A 149 -10.76 -18.73 22.46
CA LEU A 149 -12.00 -19.40 22.11
C LEU A 149 -12.99 -19.33 23.28
N GLU A 150 -14.18 -18.79 23.03
CA GLU A 150 -15.36 -19.03 23.86
C GLU A 150 -16.11 -20.20 23.23
N ASP A 151 -15.89 -21.42 23.74
CA ASP A 151 -16.45 -22.64 23.16
C ASP A 151 -17.92 -22.81 23.59
N ALA A 152 -18.80 -23.18 22.67
CA ALA A 152 -20.19 -23.47 23.01
C ALA A 152 -20.27 -24.73 23.89
N ASN A 153 -21.17 -24.75 24.89
CA ASN A 153 -21.22 -25.86 25.84
C ASN A 153 -21.57 -27.21 25.17
N ASP A 154 -22.39 -27.20 24.12
CA ASP A 154 -22.79 -28.40 23.38
C ASP A 154 -21.82 -28.76 22.23
N ALA A 155 -20.78 -27.95 21.98
CA ALA A 155 -19.88 -28.13 20.84
C ALA A 155 -19.10 -29.46 20.89
N GLY A 156 -19.16 -30.23 19.80
CA GLY A 156 -18.58 -31.58 19.72
C GLY A 156 -19.32 -32.66 20.52
N GLY A 157 -20.45 -32.31 21.16
CA GLY A 157 -21.36 -33.25 21.81
C GLY A 157 -22.47 -33.76 20.88
N ARG A 158 -23.56 -34.25 21.49
CA ARG A 158 -24.72 -34.78 20.76
C ARG A 158 -25.47 -33.71 19.96
N ASN A 159 -25.49 -32.48 20.45
CA ASN A 159 -26.21 -31.36 19.81
C ASN A 159 -25.27 -30.43 19.03
N SER A 160 -24.09 -30.92 18.62
CA SER A 160 -23.07 -30.16 17.90
C SER A 160 -23.57 -29.57 16.57
N GLN A 161 -24.46 -30.29 15.89
CA GLN A 161 -25.12 -29.86 14.66
C GLN A 161 -26.02 -28.61 14.82
N ASP A 162 -26.49 -28.31 16.04
CA ASP A 162 -27.25 -27.09 16.32
C ASP A 162 -26.35 -25.93 16.76
N CYS A 163 -25.05 -26.19 16.92
CA CYS A 163 -24.10 -25.19 17.39
C CYS A 163 -23.56 -24.34 16.23
N THR A 164 -23.43 -23.04 16.47
CA THR A 164 -22.88 -22.05 15.54
C THR A 164 -21.60 -21.46 16.11
N LEU A 165 -20.52 -21.47 15.32
CA LEU A 165 -19.28 -20.78 15.66
C LEU A 165 -19.26 -19.39 15.01
N ILE A 166 -19.23 -18.34 15.84
CA ILE A 166 -19.10 -16.96 15.38
C ILE A 166 -17.62 -16.63 15.21
N LEU A 167 -17.20 -16.34 13.98
CA LEU A 167 -15.86 -15.86 13.66
C LEU A 167 -15.88 -14.33 13.58
N THR A 168 -15.14 -13.68 14.46
CA THR A 168 -15.17 -12.22 14.60
C THR A 168 -13.92 -11.55 14.04
N GLU A 169 -14.06 -10.38 13.43
CA GLU A 169 -12.93 -9.54 13.02
C GLU A 169 -12.27 -8.86 14.24
N GLY A 170 -11.17 -9.45 14.73
CA GLY A 170 -10.44 -8.92 15.87
C GLY A 170 -11.15 -9.08 17.22
N ASP A 171 -10.51 -8.55 18.27
CA ASP A 171 -10.99 -8.66 19.65
C ASP A 171 -12.18 -7.71 19.93
N SER A 172 -12.28 -6.59 19.21
CA SER A 172 -13.40 -5.63 19.33
C SER A 172 -14.74 -6.28 18.98
N ALA A 173 -14.79 -6.97 17.84
CA ALA A 173 -15.98 -7.71 17.41
C ALA A 173 -16.27 -8.91 18.33
N LYS A 174 -15.24 -9.59 18.86
CA LYS A 174 -15.40 -10.64 19.89
C LYS A 174 -16.17 -10.10 21.10
N SER A 175 -15.80 -8.92 21.62
CA SER A 175 -16.49 -8.35 22.78
C SER A 175 -17.98 -8.13 22.53
N LEU A 176 -18.36 -7.71 21.31
CA LEU A 176 -19.76 -7.56 20.93
C LEU A 176 -20.47 -8.92 20.87
N ALA A 177 -19.86 -9.92 20.23
CA ALA A 177 -20.41 -11.27 20.15
C ALA A 177 -20.60 -11.91 21.54
N VAL A 178 -19.63 -11.75 22.44
CA VAL A 178 -19.71 -12.26 23.83
C VAL A 178 -20.83 -11.58 24.61
N ALA A 179 -21.07 -10.29 24.39
CA ALA A 179 -22.24 -9.62 24.96
C ALA A 179 -23.54 -10.21 24.40
N GLY A 180 -23.58 -10.51 23.09
CA GLY A 180 -24.67 -11.21 22.42
C GLY A 180 -24.95 -12.60 23.01
N LEU A 181 -23.92 -13.36 23.40
CA LEU A 181 -24.07 -14.68 24.05
C LEU A 181 -24.88 -14.61 25.36
N SER A 182 -24.95 -13.45 26.03
CA SER A 182 -25.80 -13.30 27.22
C SER A 182 -27.31 -13.32 26.91
N VAL A 183 -27.68 -13.16 25.63
CA VAL A 183 -29.06 -13.19 25.13
C VAL A 183 -29.38 -14.55 24.51
N VAL A 184 -28.57 -15.02 23.57
CA VAL A 184 -28.80 -16.28 22.83
C VAL A 184 -28.33 -17.54 23.58
N GLY A 185 -27.61 -17.36 24.69
CA GLY A 185 -27.05 -18.45 25.49
C GLY A 185 -25.70 -18.95 24.96
N ARG A 186 -24.97 -19.66 25.85
CA ARG A 186 -23.64 -20.24 25.57
C ARG A 186 -23.69 -21.69 25.10
N ASP A 187 -24.87 -22.30 25.09
CA ASP A 187 -24.98 -23.72 24.77
C ASP A 187 -24.79 -23.99 23.29
N LYS A 188 -25.36 -23.14 22.43
CA LYS A 188 -25.34 -23.28 20.97
C LYS A 188 -24.38 -22.34 20.26
N PHE A 189 -23.87 -21.30 20.91
CA PHE A 189 -23.05 -20.28 20.25
C PHE A 189 -21.66 -20.21 20.86
N GLY A 190 -20.65 -20.37 19.99
CA GLY A 190 -19.24 -20.17 20.32
C GLY A 190 -18.69 -18.93 19.61
N VAL A 191 -17.60 -18.35 20.11
CA VAL A 191 -16.97 -17.15 19.54
C VAL A 191 -15.46 -17.34 19.43
N PHE A 192 -14.89 -17.04 18.26
CA PHE A 192 -13.45 -17.04 18.04
C PHE A 192 -12.99 -15.82 17.21
N PRO A 193 -12.05 -15.00 17.73
CA PRO A 193 -11.54 -13.83 17.02
C PRO A 193 -10.44 -14.20 16.04
N LEU A 194 -10.58 -13.72 14.81
CA LEU A 194 -9.53 -13.73 13.80
C LEU A 194 -8.51 -12.63 14.12
N LYS A 195 -7.23 -12.90 13.85
CA LYS A 195 -6.14 -11.93 14.03
C LYS A 195 -6.10 -10.87 12.94
N GLY A 196 -6.71 -11.13 11.79
CA GLY A 196 -6.75 -10.23 10.65
C GLY A 196 -7.16 -10.98 9.37
N LYS A 197 -6.59 -10.58 8.23
CA LYS A 197 -6.86 -11.22 6.94
C LYS A 197 -6.41 -12.68 6.96
N VAL A 198 -7.37 -13.58 6.72
CA VAL A 198 -7.14 -15.02 6.64
C VAL A 198 -6.22 -15.35 5.46
N LEU A 199 -5.32 -16.31 5.63
CA LEU A 199 -4.41 -16.73 4.56
C LEU A 199 -5.20 -17.29 3.37
N ASN A 200 -4.95 -16.79 2.16
CA ASN A 200 -5.48 -17.40 0.94
C ASN A 200 -4.80 -18.77 0.70
N VAL A 201 -5.52 -19.84 1.01
CA VAL A 201 -5.00 -21.22 0.98
C VAL A 201 -4.80 -21.80 -0.41
N ARG A 202 -5.42 -21.23 -1.45
CA ARG A 202 -5.26 -21.71 -2.84
C ARG A 202 -3.82 -21.54 -3.35
N ASP A 203 -3.19 -20.47 -2.89
CA ASP A 203 -1.88 -20.02 -3.36
C ASP A 203 -0.78 -20.12 -2.31
N ALA A 204 -1.11 -20.60 -1.11
CA ALA A 204 -0.17 -20.77 -0.01
C ALA A 204 0.67 -22.04 -0.18
N ASN A 205 1.98 -21.94 0.04
CA ASN A 205 2.86 -23.10 0.05
C ASN A 205 2.68 -23.92 1.34
N TYR A 206 3.20 -25.15 1.32
CA TYR A 206 3.09 -26.08 2.45
C TYR A 206 3.52 -25.45 3.78
N LYS A 207 4.68 -24.76 3.85
CA LYS A 207 5.18 -24.14 5.08
C LYS A 207 4.29 -23.00 5.56
N GLN A 208 3.71 -22.22 4.65
CA GLN A 208 2.80 -21.12 4.99
C GLN A 208 1.52 -21.65 5.63
N VAL A 209 0.94 -22.72 5.06
CA VAL A 209 -0.28 -23.33 5.59
C VAL A 209 0.00 -24.02 6.93
N THR A 210 1.02 -24.87 7.01
CA THR A 210 1.31 -25.62 8.25
C THR A 210 1.85 -24.72 9.36
N GLY A 211 2.52 -23.62 9.03
CA GLY A 211 2.99 -22.64 10.01
C GLY A 211 1.93 -21.64 10.47
N ASN A 212 0.73 -21.63 9.85
CA ASN A 212 -0.32 -20.68 10.19
C ASN A 212 -1.13 -21.17 11.40
N ALA A 213 -0.89 -20.55 12.56
CA ALA A 213 -1.56 -20.88 13.81
C ALA A 213 -3.08 -20.62 13.81
N GLU A 214 -3.57 -19.68 12.99
CA GLU A 214 -5.00 -19.37 12.88
C GLU A 214 -5.75 -20.48 12.16
N ILE A 215 -5.24 -20.96 11.01
CA ILE A 215 -5.78 -22.12 10.30
C ILE A 215 -5.78 -23.35 11.21
N GLN A 216 -4.68 -23.63 11.91
CA GLN A 216 -4.60 -24.74 12.87
C GLN A 216 -5.67 -24.63 13.96
N SER A 217 -5.91 -23.41 14.46
CA SER A 217 -6.93 -23.15 15.48
C SER A 217 -8.33 -23.43 14.92
N LEU A 218 -8.67 -22.91 13.74
CA LEU A 218 -9.96 -23.13 13.09
C LEU A 218 -10.25 -24.62 12.85
N LEU A 219 -9.27 -25.36 12.31
CA LEU A 219 -9.37 -26.80 12.12
C LEU A 219 -9.67 -27.54 13.42
N LYS A 220 -8.97 -27.15 14.50
CA LYS A 220 -9.15 -27.76 15.83
C LYS A 220 -10.52 -27.44 16.44
N ILE A 221 -10.96 -26.18 16.35
CA ILE A 221 -12.23 -25.71 16.92
C ILE A 221 -13.41 -26.40 16.23
N MET A 222 -13.40 -26.46 14.89
CA MET A 222 -14.47 -27.05 14.09
C MET A 222 -14.40 -28.59 14.03
N GLY A 223 -13.24 -29.19 14.32
CA GLY A 223 -13.02 -30.64 14.14
C GLY A 223 -12.89 -31.02 12.66
N LEU A 224 -12.34 -30.12 11.84
CA LEU A 224 -12.19 -30.32 10.40
C LEU A 224 -10.97 -31.21 10.09
N ASP A 225 -11.14 -32.12 9.13
CA ASP A 225 -10.11 -33.00 8.58
C ASP A 225 -9.95 -32.71 7.08
N LEU A 226 -8.74 -32.35 6.67
CA LEU A 226 -8.44 -32.00 5.28
C LEU A 226 -8.68 -33.15 4.28
N LYS A 227 -8.73 -34.41 4.75
CA LYS A 227 -9.01 -35.57 3.88
C LYS A 227 -10.48 -35.98 3.86
N ALA A 228 -11.30 -35.41 4.73
CA ALA A 228 -12.70 -35.81 4.84
C ALA A 228 -13.56 -35.10 3.80
N GLU A 229 -14.40 -35.87 3.13
CA GLU A 229 -15.54 -35.35 2.39
C GLU A 229 -16.77 -35.40 3.30
N TYR A 230 -17.37 -34.24 3.54
CA TYR A 230 -18.49 -34.10 4.48
C TYR A 230 -19.80 -34.20 3.72
N ARG A 231 -20.63 -35.19 4.06
CA ARG A 231 -22.01 -35.33 3.57
C ARG A 231 -23.03 -34.63 4.48
N ASP A 232 -22.65 -34.47 5.74
CA ASP A 232 -23.40 -33.82 6.80
C ASP A 232 -22.41 -33.21 7.79
N VAL A 233 -22.94 -32.47 8.77
CA VAL A 233 -22.17 -31.78 9.82
C VAL A 233 -22.00 -32.63 11.09
N SER A 234 -22.48 -33.87 11.12
CA SER A 234 -22.48 -34.71 12.34
C SER A 234 -21.09 -35.03 12.89
N LYS A 235 -20.08 -34.97 12.02
CA LYS A 235 -18.66 -35.21 12.37
C LYS A 235 -17.93 -33.95 12.81
N LEU A 236 -18.58 -32.79 12.74
CA LEU A 236 -18.02 -31.49 13.12
C LEU A 236 -18.41 -31.14 14.56
N ARG A 237 -17.65 -30.24 15.17
CA ARG A 237 -17.98 -29.73 16.51
C ARG A 237 -19.10 -28.69 16.49
N TYR A 238 -19.29 -28.04 15.35
CA TYR A 238 -20.30 -27.02 15.09
C TYR A 238 -20.99 -27.33 13.77
N GLY A 239 -22.30 -27.11 13.71
CA GLY A 239 -23.11 -27.30 12.51
C GLY A 239 -23.07 -26.13 11.54
N SER A 240 -22.73 -24.92 11.99
CA SER A 240 -22.56 -23.76 11.12
C SER A 240 -21.49 -22.78 11.61
N ILE A 241 -21.03 -21.93 10.70
CA ILE A 241 -20.10 -20.83 10.93
C ILE A 241 -20.82 -19.53 10.60
N MET A 242 -20.80 -18.59 11.53
CA MET A 242 -21.34 -17.25 11.35
C MET A 242 -20.20 -16.24 11.27
N LEU A 243 -20.12 -15.52 10.16
CA LEU A 243 -19.09 -14.52 9.87
C LEU A 243 -19.55 -13.17 10.39
N MET A 244 -18.80 -12.60 11.32
CA MET A 244 -19.14 -11.32 11.97
C MET A 244 -17.96 -10.36 11.81
N THR A 245 -17.98 -9.61 10.71
CA THR A 245 -16.93 -8.64 10.36
C THR A 245 -17.45 -7.23 10.50
N ASP A 246 -16.55 -6.26 10.49
CA ASP A 246 -16.96 -4.87 10.32
C ASP A 246 -17.66 -4.73 8.95
N GLN A 247 -18.70 -3.89 8.88
CA GLN A 247 -19.49 -3.71 7.66
C GLN A 247 -18.82 -2.69 6.73
N ASP A 248 -17.55 -2.95 6.45
CA ASP A 248 -16.68 -2.20 5.55
C ASP A 248 -16.12 -3.12 4.45
N HIS A 249 -15.33 -2.54 3.54
CA HIS A 249 -14.75 -3.28 2.44
C HIS A 249 -13.74 -4.36 2.87
N ASP A 250 -12.94 -4.12 3.92
CA ASP A 250 -11.95 -5.11 4.38
C ASP A 250 -12.64 -6.30 5.09
N GLY A 251 -13.76 -6.07 5.76
CA GLY A 251 -14.65 -7.09 6.30
C GLY A 251 -15.21 -8.01 5.20
N SER A 252 -15.72 -7.45 4.09
CA SER A 252 -16.13 -8.25 2.92
C SER A 252 -15.00 -9.12 2.37
N HIS A 253 -13.76 -8.64 2.38
CA HIS A 253 -12.61 -9.46 1.98
C HIS A 253 -12.33 -10.61 2.96
N ILE A 254 -12.45 -10.39 4.27
CA ILE A 254 -12.32 -11.45 5.29
C ILE A 254 -13.40 -12.51 5.09
N LYS A 255 -14.66 -12.11 4.85
CA LYS A 255 -15.75 -13.04 4.51
C LYS A 255 -15.39 -13.88 3.30
N GLY A 256 -14.94 -13.25 2.22
CA GLY A 256 -14.54 -13.92 0.99
C GLY A 256 -13.36 -14.90 1.20
N LEU A 257 -12.36 -14.54 2.00
CA LEU A 257 -11.23 -15.42 2.31
C LEU A 257 -11.64 -16.66 3.10
N LEU A 258 -12.63 -16.54 4.00
CA LEU A 258 -13.19 -17.67 4.75
C LEU A 258 -14.06 -18.56 3.86
N ILE A 259 -14.91 -17.98 3.01
CA ILE A 259 -15.65 -18.72 1.98
C ILE A 259 -14.67 -19.48 1.08
N ASN A 260 -13.59 -18.84 0.65
CA ASN A 260 -12.53 -19.44 -0.15
C ASN A 260 -11.81 -20.59 0.57
N LEU A 261 -11.51 -20.43 1.87
CA LEU A 261 -10.91 -21.47 2.71
C LEU A 261 -11.78 -22.73 2.70
N VAL A 262 -13.08 -22.58 2.98
CA VAL A 262 -14.02 -23.71 3.04
C VAL A 262 -14.23 -24.30 1.65
N HIS A 263 -14.42 -23.47 0.61
CA HIS A 263 -14.60 -23.92 -0.77
C HIS A 263 -13.38 -24.68 -1.29
N HIS A 264 -12.15 -24.28 -0.94
CA HIS A 264 -10.95 -24.91 -1.45
C HIS A 264 -10.71 -26.32 -0.88
N TRP A 265 -10.98 -26.52 0.42
CA TRP A 265 -10.71 -27.80 1.08
C TRP A 265 -11.93 -28.69 1.25
N TRP A 266 -13.12 -28.10 1.41
CA TRP A 266 -14.38 -28.82 1.61
C TRP A 266 -15.53 -28.20 0.78
N PRO A 267 -15.49 -28.33 -0.56
CA PRO A 267 -16.57 -27.82 -1.42
C PRO A 267 -17.97 -28.30 -1.01
N SER A 268 -18.06 -29.52 -0.46
CA SER A 268 -19.31 -30.10 -0.01
C SER A 268 -19.96 -29.34 1.15
N LEU A 269 -19.17 -28.69 2.03
CA LEU A 269 -19.70 -27.89 3.13
C LEU A 269 -20.29 -26.55 2.66
N VAL A 270 -19.70 -25.93 1.64
CA VAL A 270 -20.21 -24.69 1.03
C VAL A 270 -21.56 -24.91 0.37
N SER A 271 -21.78 -26.13 -0.14
CA SER A 271 -23.03 -26.56 -0.77
C SER A 271 -24.16 -26.84 0.23
N MET A 272 -23.87 -26.94 1.54
CA MET A 272 -24.86 -27.17 2.57
C MET A 272 -25.57 -25.88 2.95
N ASP A 273 -26.90 -25.88 2.85
CA ASP A 273 -27.71 -24.71 3.18
C ASP A 273 -27.52 -24.31 4.65
N GLY A 274 -27.17 -23.04 4.88
CA GLY A 274 -26.97 -22.48 6.21
C GLY A 274 -25.69 -22.92 6.94
N PHE A 275 -24.75 -23.64 6.29
CA PHE A 275 -23.44 -23.94 6.89
C PHE A 275 -22.61 -22.66 7.08
N LEU A 276 -22.56 -21.78 6.06
CA LEU A 276 -21.99 -20.44 6.17
C LEU A 276 -23.11 -19.42 6.33
N LYS A 277 -22.94 -18.53 7.29
CA LYS A 277 -23.85 -17.43 7.62
C LYS A 277 -23.04 -16.16 7.80
N GLU A 278 -23.70 -15.03 7.67
CA GLU A 278 -23.17 -13.70 7.97
C GLU A 278 -24.03 -13.05 9.04
N PHE A 279 -23.38 -12.29 9.93
CA PHE A 279 -24.03 -11.40 10.86
C PHE A 279 -23.83 -9.96 10.39
N ILE A 280 -24.89 -9.32 9.88
CA ILE A 280 -24.86 -7.93 9.43
C ILE A 280 -25.19 -6.98 10.57
N THR A 281 -24.68 -5.74 10.51
CA THR A 281 -25.05 -4.67 11.42
C THR A 281 -25.39 -3.39 10.65
N PRO A 282 -26.24 -2.49 11.18
CA PRO A 282 -26.53 -1.23 10.52
C PRO A 282 -25.27 -0.36 10.34
N ILE A 283 -25.09 0.21 9.15
CA ILE A 283 -23.99 1.13 8.81
C ILE A 283 -24.32 2.57 9.20
N VAL A 284 -25.58 2.98 9.06
CA VAL A 284 -26.03 4.33 9.43
C VAL A 284 -27.29 4.25 10.26
N LYS A 285 -27.31 4.99 11.37
CA LYS A 285 -28.52 5.21 12.15
C LYS A 285 -28.85 6.69 12.18
N VAL A 286 -30.13 7.00 12.03
CA VAL A 286 -30.63 8.38 12.05
C VAL A 286 -31.69 8.56 13.13
N TRP A 287 -31.68 9.73 13.76
CA TRP A 287 -32.68 10.14 14.75
C TRP A 287 -33.15 11.56 14.48
N LYS A 288 -34.43 11.83 14.73
CA LYS A 288 -34.99 13.18 14.58
C LYS A 288 -34.38 14.15 15.59
N ALA A 289 -33.83 15.28 15.12
CA ALA A 289 -33.20 16.29 15.95
C ALA A 289 -34.25 17.01 16.82
N GLY A 290 -33.94 17.27 18.10
CA GLY A 290 -34.79 18.01 19.02
C GLY A 290 -35.75 17.18 19.90
N SER A 291 -35.82 15.85 19.72
CA SER A 291 -36.57 15.00 20.64
C SER A 291 -35.82 14.82 21.98
N LYS A 292 -36.33 15.49 23.03
CA LYS A 292 -35.80 15.42 24.42
C LYS A 292 -36.12 14.09 25.12
N ASP A 293 -37.06 13.30 24.61
CA ASP A 293 -37.42 12.01 25.17
C ASP A 293 -36.57 10.90 24.55
N SER A 294 -35.73 10.25 25.35
CA SER A 294 -34.88 9.13 24.90
C SER A 294 -35.68 7.88 24.50
N GLU A 295 -36.94 7.78 24.92
CA GLU A 295 -37.79 6.60 24.72
C GLU A 295 -38.72 6.69 23.49
N ARG A 296 -38.84 7.86 22.84
CA ARG A 296 -39.66 8.09 21.63
C ARG A 296 -38.88 8.72 20.48
N ARG A 297 -37.58 8.39 20.36
CA ARG A 297 -36.84 8.73 19.15
C ARG A 297 -37.22 7.75 18.07
N GLU A 298 -37.91 8.22 17.03
CA GLU A 298 -37.99 7.50 15.76
C GLU A 298 -36.54 7.27 15.29
N GLU A 299 -36.09 6.03 15.40
CA GLU A 299 -34.79 5.56 14.94
C GLU A 299 -35.00 4.80 13.62
N THR A 300 -34.20 5.14 12.62
CA THR A 300 -34.15 4.37 11.37
C THR A 300 -32.72 3.90 11.15
N SER A 301 -32.58 2.60 10.89
CA SER A 301 -31.31 1.93 10.64
C SER A 301 -31.20 1.58 9.15
N PHE A 302 -30.03 1.80 8.58
CA PHE A 302 -29.70 1.48 7.19
C PHE A 302 -28.52 0.52 7.16
N PHE A 303 -28.60 -0.52 6.33
CA PHE A 303 -27.59 -1.57 6.23
C PHE A 303 -26.64 -1.34 5.04
N THR A 304 -26.99 -0.43 4.15
CA THR A 304 -26.10 0.04 3.08
C THR A 304 -26.03 1.57 3.02
N LEU A 305 -24.91 2.11 2.53
CA LEU A 305 -24.78 3.56 2.29
C LEU A 305 -25.74 4.04 1.20
N ASN A 306 -26.04 3.20 0.20
CA ASN A 306 -26.97 3.54 -0.87
C ASN A 306 -28.40 3.74 -0.34
N GLU A 307 -28.88 2.84 0.53
CA GLU A 307 -30.18 2.99 1.21
C GLU A 307 -30.27 4.31 1.99
N TYR A 308 -29.19 4.66 2.70
CA TYR A 308 -29.11 5.91 3.45
C TYR A 308 -29.12 7.15 2.53
N GLU A 309 -28.35 7.14 1.44
CA GLU A 309 -28.29 8.27 0.51
C GLU A 309 -29.60 8.46 -0.26
N GLU A 310 -30.26 7.38 -0.68
CA GLU A 310 -31.62 7.44 -1.23
C GLU A 310 -32.60 8.00 -0.19
N TRP A 311 -32.49 7.57 1.06
CA TRP A 311 -33.29 8.10 2.16
C TRP A 311 -33.06 9.59 2.43
N LYS A 312 -31.82 10.03 2.39
CA LYS A 312 -31.42 11.41 2.58
C LYS A 312 -32.01 12.28 1.47
N LYS A 313 -31.90 11.87 0.21
CA LYS A 313 -32.46 12.58 -0.96
C LYS A 313 -33.98 12.75 -0.86
N ARG A 314 -34.71 11.69 -0.50
CA ARG A 314 -36.18 11.73 -0.35
C ARG A 314 -36.65 12.47 0.91
N THR A 315 -35.78 12.68 1.90
CA THR A 315 -36.10 13.30 3.19
C THR A 315 -35.41 14.66 3.36
N ASN A 316 -35.65 15.60 2.44
CA ASN A 316 -35.12 16.99 2.51
C ASN A 316 -33.59 17.06 2.77
N ASN A 317 -32.81 16.19 2.10
CA ASN A 317 -31.37 16.03 2.28
C ASN A 317 -30.94 15.75 3.74
N GLY A 318 -31.80 15.10 4.53
CA GLY A 318 -31.55 14.76 5.93
C GLY A 318 -31.62 15.95 6.91
N LYS A 319 -32.10 17.12 6.47
CA LYS A 319 -32.27 18.28 7.36
C LYS A 319 -33.25 17.95 8.50
N GLY A 320 -32.86 18.27 9.73
CA GLY A 320 -33.64 17.97 10.94
C GLY A 320 -33.43 16.56 11.50
N TRP A 321 -32.50 15.79 10.94
CA TRP A 321 -32.07 14.50 11.46
C TRP A 321 -30.60 14.54 11.86
N LYS A 322 -30.25 13.79 12.91
CA LYS A 322 -28.87 13.52 13.29
C LYS A 322 -28.53 12.12 12.81
N ALA A 323 -27.50 11.99 11.99
CA ALA A 323 -26.96 10.71 11.55
C ALA A 323 -25.73 10.33 12.39
N LYS A 324 -25.54 9.04 12.61
CA LYS A 324 -24.30 8.46 13.11
C LYS A 324 -23.92 7.28 12.24
N TYR A 325 -22.65 7.25 11.84
CA TYR A 325 -22.05 6.18 11.06
C TYR A 325 -21.46 5.13 12.02
N TYR A 326 -21.71 3.86 11.73
CA TYR A 326 -21.28 2.69 12.48
C TYR A 326 -20.34 1.88 11.58
N LYS A 327 -19.05 2.24 11.60
CA LYS A 327 -18.05 1.68 10.67
C LYS A 327 -17.42 0.39 11.17
N GLY A 328 -17.17 0.31 12.48
CA GLY A 328 -16.70 -0.90 13.13
C GLY A 328 -17.70 -1.40 14.15
N LEU A 329 -17.72 -2.71 14.37
CA LEU A 329 -18.57 -3.39 15.34
C LEU A 329 -18.33 -2.88 16.77
N GLY A 330 -17.12 -2.40 17.07
CA GLY A 330 -16.81 -1.75 18.36
C GLY A 330 -17.56 -0.44 18.63
N THR A 331 -18.21 0.15 17.61
CA THR A 331 -18.97 1.42 17.74
C THR A 331 -20.33 1.22 18.40
N SER A 332 -20.88 0.01 18.28
CA SER A 332 -22.16 -0.36 18.89
C SER A 332 -22.00 -0.59 20.38
N THR A 333 -22.97 -0.09 21.14
CA THR A 333 -23.02 -0.29 22.58
C THR A 333 -23.38 -1.73 22.93
N MET A 334 -23.05 -2.16 24.14
CA MET A 334 -23.45 -3.48 24.64
C MET A 334 -24.98 -3.65 24.71
N LYS A 335 -25.74 -2.55 24.79
CA LYS A 335 -27.21 -2.58 24.74
C LYS A 335 -27.69 -2.90 23.33
N GLU A 336 -27.18 -2.18 22.33
CA GLU A 336 -27.47 -2.45 20.91
C GLU A 336 -27.05 -3.87 20.52
N ALA A 337 -25.89 -4.34 21.00
CA ALA A 337 -25.45 -5.72 20.78
C ALA A 337 -26.49 -6.75 21.26
N LYS A 338 -27.05 -6.55 22.46
CA LYS A 338 -28.10 -7.42 22.99
C LYS A 338 -29.41 -7.32 22.20
N GLU A 339 -29.73 -6.16 21.63
CA GLU A 339 -30.88 -5.97 20.75
C GLU A 339 -30.67 -6.72 19.42
N TYR A 340 -29.49 -6.59 18.78
CA TYR A 340 -29.16 -7.31 17.56
C TYR A 340 -29.24 -8.83 17.73
N PHE A 341 -28.75 -9.35 18.84
CA PHE A 341 -28.80 -10.79 19.15
C PHE A 341 -30.18 -11.27 19.62
N ARG A 342 -31.04 -10.38 20.12
CA ARG A 342 -32.45 -10.70 20.39
C ARG A 342 -33.21 -10.88 19.08
N ASP A 343 -32.95 -9.99 18.13
CA ASP A 343 -33.53 -9.99 16.78
C ASP A 343 -32.53 -10.61 15.78
N ILE A 344 -31.88 -11.72 16.17
CA ILE A 344 -30.81 -12.35 15.39
C ILE A 344 -31.29 -12.76 13.98
N GLU A 345 -32.57 -13.09 13.82
CA GLU A 345 -33.15 -13.44 12.52
C GLU A 345 -33.13 -12.29 11.51
N GLN A 346 -33.10 -11.04 11.98
CA GLN A 346 -32.97 -9.85 11.11
C GLN A 346 -31.51 -9.53 10.75
N HIS A 347 -30.56 -10.07 11.52
CA HIS A 347 -29.13 -9.82 11.37
C HIS A 347 -28.40 -11.03 10.77
N GLU A 348 -29.02 -12.22 10.77
CA GLU A 348 -28.50 -13.44 10.17
C GLU A 348 -28.88 -13.50 8.67
N VAL A 349 -27.86 -13.50 7.81
CA VAL A 349 -28.00 -13.76 6.38
C VAL A 349 -27.32 -15.08 6.04
N ARG A 350 -28.02 -16.01 5.39
CA ARG A 350 -27.48 -17.33 5.04
C ARG A 350 -26.88 -17.31 3.64
N PHE A 351 -25.72 -17.95 3.46
CA PHE A 351 -25.19 -18.18 2.12
C PHE A 351 -25.86 -19.39 1.47
N LYS A 352 -26.40 -19.19 0.26
CA LYS A 352 -27.09 -20.23 -0.50
C LYS A 352 -26.26 -20.64 -1.72
N TRP A 353 -25.95 -21.93 -1.81
CA TRP A 353 -25.35 -22.52 -2.99
C TRP A 353 -26.40 -22.80 -4.06
N SER A 354 -26.11 -22.42 -5.30
CA SER A 354 -27.03 -22.50 -6.43
C SER A 354 -26.46 -23.27 -7.64
N GLY A 355 -25.18 -23.65 -7.60
CA GLY A 355 -24.56 -24.56 -8.57
C GLY A 355 -23.10 -24.22 -8.85
N ASP A 356 -22.50 -24.87 -9.85
CA ASP A 356 -21.06 -24.78 -10.15
C ASP A 356 -20.58 -23.35 -10.48
N HIS A 357 -21.48 -22.49 -10.94
CA HIS A 357 -21.17 -21.07 -11.22
C HIS A 357 -20.77 -20.29 -9.95
N ASP A 358 -21.27 -20.66 -8.78
CA ASP A 358 -20.83 -20.09 -7.49
C ASP A 358 -19.36 -20.46 -7.21
N GLY A 359 -18.98 -21.70 -7.51
CA GLY A 359 -17.59 -22.18 -7.38
C GLY A 359 -16.64 -21.46 -8.32
N GLU A 360 -17.09 -21.22 -9.56
CA GLU A 360 -16.35 -20.45 -10.57
C GLU A 360 -16.17 -18.99 -10.16
N ALA A 361 -17.19 -18.35 -9.57
CA ALA A 361 -17.10 -16.99 -9.04
C ALA A 361 -16.10 -16.88 -7.86
N ILE A 362 -16.09 -17.86 -6.96
CA ILE A 362 -15.10 -17.91 -5.87
C ILE A 362 -13.69 -18.13 -6.43
N ASP A 363 -13.52 -19.01 -7.42
CA ASP A 363 -12.21 -19.24 -8.04
C ASP A 363 -11.69 -17.99 -8.75
N LEU A 364 -12.54 -17.29 -9.50
CA LEU A 364 -12.23 -16.00 -10.12
C LEU A 364 -11.63 -15.00 -9.12
N ALA A 365 -12.26 -14.87 -7.95
CA ALA A 365 -11.86 -13.91 -6.94
C ALA A 365 -10.51 -14.24 -6.28
N PHE A 366 -10.21 -15.52 -6.02
CA PHE A 366 -9.08 -15.91 -5.15
C PHE A 366 -7.95 -16.67 -5.83
N ASN A 367 -8.11 -17.14 -7.07
CA ASN A 367 -7.07 -17.86 -7.79
C ASN A 367 -6.03 -16.88 -8.38
N LYS A 368 -4.78 -16.93 -7.90
CA LYS A 368 -3.72 -16.01 -8.36
C LYS A 368 -3.45 -16.05 -9.87
N LYS A 369 -3.77 -17.15 -10.55
CA LYS A 369 -3.57 -17.28 -12.01
C LYS A 369 -4.58 -16.48 -12.84
N ARG A 370 -5.70 -16.07 -12.24
CA ARG A 370 -6.81 -15.37 -12.91
C ARG A 370 -6.73 -13.86 -12.75
N ALA A 371 -5.52 -13.31 -12.78
CA ALA A 371 -5.31 -11.88 -12.58
C ALA A 371 -5.98 -11.04 -13.68
N ASP A 372 -5.92 -11.49 -14.94
CA ASP A 372 -6.53 -10.78 -16.07
C ASP A 372 -8.06 -10.83 -16.02
N ASP A 373 -8.65 -11.99 -15.68
CA ASP A 373 -10.09 -12.12 -15.48
C ASP A 373 -10.60 -11.15 -14.40
N ARG A 374 -9.84 -10.97 -13.30
CA ARG A 374 -10.20 -10.00 -12.26
C ARG A 374 -10.17 -8.55 -12.73
N LYS A 375 -9.26 -8.19 -13.64
CA LYS A 375 -9.25 -6.83 -14.22
C LYS A 375 -10.54 -6.58 -14.98
N GLU A 376 -10.96 -7.54 -15.79
CA GLU A 376 -12.20 -7.44 -16.55
C GLU A 376 -13.43 -7.43 -15.62
N TRP A 377 -13.45 -8.30 -14.61
CA TRP A 377 -14.51 -8.35 -13.60
C TRP A 377 -14.69 -7.02 -12.88
N ILE A 378 -13.61 -6.37 -12.44
CA ILE A 378 -13.67 -5.07 -11.77
C ILE A 378 -14.12 -3.96 -12.74
N ASN A 379 -13.70 -4.03 -14.01
CA ASN A 379 -14.10 -3.05 -15.03
C ASN A 379 -15.57 -3.17 -15.46
N ARG A 380 -16.18 -4.36 -15.32
CA ARG A 380 -17.60 -4.60 -15.63
C ARG A 380 -18.54 -4.19 -14.49
N TYR A 381 -18.01 -3.86 -13.31
CA TYR A 381 -18.84 -3.47 -12.17
C TYR A 381 -19.48 -2.09 -12.39
N GLU A 382 -20.80 -2.02 -12.26
CA GLU A 382 -21.57 -0.79 -12.33
C GLU A 382 -21.79 -0.21 -10.92
N ASP A 383 -21.36 1.04 -10.74
CA ASP A 383 -21.52 1.76 -9.47
C ASP A 383 -23.00 1.87 -9.09
N GLY A 384 -23.31 1.53 -7.83
CA GLY A 384 -24.68 1.42 -7.34
C GLY A 384 -25.22 -0.01 -7.35
N THR A 385 -24.47 -1.01 -7.82
CA THR A 385 -24.82 -2.42 -7.64
C THR A 385 -24.42 -2.89 -6.23
N PHE A 386 -25.38 -3.39 -5.44
CA PHE A 386 -25.15 -3.88 -4.07
C PHE A 386 -25.95 -5.16 -3.76
N VAL A 387 -25.57 -5.84 -2.67
CA VAL A 387 -26.32 -6.99 -2.14
C VAL A 387 -27.56 -6.49 -1.40
N ASP A 388 -28.70 -7.07 -1.74
CA ASP A 388 -29.96 -6.78 -1.05
C ASP A 388 -30.03 -7.53 0.29
N HIS A 389 -29.65 -6.82 1.36
CA HIS A 389 -29.66 -7.35 2.73
C HIS A 389 -31.05 -7.41 3.36
N SER A 390 -32.13 -7.00 2.67
CA SER A 390 -33.51 -7.24 3.15
C SER A 390 -33.89 -8.72 3.08
N LYS A 391 -33.14 -9.52 2.33
CA LYS A 391 -33.34 -10.96 2.19
C LYS A 391 -32.56 -11.71 3.27
N SER A 392 -33.17 -12.77 3.80
CA SER A 392 -32.53 -13.69 4.76
C SER A 392 -31.49 -14.62 4.14
N SER A 393 -31.24 -14.54 2.83
CA SER A 393 -30.22 -15.34 2.14
C SER A 393 -29.58 -14.60 0.98
N VAL A 394 -28.31 -14.90 0.73
CA VAL A 394 -27.49 -14.35 -0.35
C VAL A 394 -26.80 -15.48 -1.12
N GLY A 395 -26.79 -15.40 -2.45
CA GLY A 395 -26.03 -16.34 -3.29
C GLY A 395 -24.53 -16.02 -3.26
N TYR A 396 -23.66 -17.02 -3.39
CA TYR A 396 -22.21 -16.77 -3.43
C TYR A 396 -21.81 -15.90 -4.63
N THR A 397 -22.40 -16.14 -5.80
CA THR A 397 -22.23 -15.31 -7.00
C THR A 397 -22.59 -13.85 -6.74
N ASP A 398 -23.72 -13.61 -6.05
CA ASP A 398 -24.15 -12.26 -5.68
C ASP A 398 -23.19 -11.59 -4.70
N PHE A 399 -22.76 -12.31 -3.67
CA PHE A 399 -21.74 -11.82 -2.74
C PHE A 399 -20.44 -11.44 -3.47
N ILE A 400 -19.94 -12.30 -4.36
CA ILE A 400 -18.72 -12.01 -5.13
C ILE A 400 -18.95 -10.77 -6.01
N HIS A 401 -19.94 -10.78 -6.89
CA HIS A 401 -20.10 -9.75 -7.92
C HIS A 401 -20.77 -8.45 -7.45
N LYS A 402 -21.34 -8.40 -6.25
CA LYS A 402 -22.04 -7.20 -5.74
C LYS A 402 -21.41 -6.64 -4.46
N GLU A 403 -20.71 -7.43 -3.65
CA GLU A 403 -20.05 -6.97 -2.41
C GLU A 403 -18.53 -7.07 -2.50
N LEU A 404 -17.95 -8.25 -2.78
CA LEU A 404 -16.50 -8.44 -2.80
C LEU A 404 -15.81 -7.61 -3.92
N VAL A 405 -16.50 -7.38 -5.04
CA VAL A 405 -16.00 -6.52 -6.11
C VAL A 405 -15.76 -5.07 -5.64
N GLN A 406 -16.55 -4.58 -4.68
CA GLN A 406 -16.38 -3.24 -4.12
C GLN A 406 -15.07 -3.16 -3.35
N PHE A 407 -14.75 -4.19 -2.57
CA PHE A 407 -13.43 -4.34 -1.97
C PHE A 407 -12.33 -4.38 -3.02
N ALA A 408 -12.49 -5.15 -4.09
CA ALA A 408 -11.47 -5.26 -5.13
C ALA A 408 -11.19 -3.89 -5.79
N LYS A 409 -12.24 -3.12 -6.11
CA LYS A 409 -12.13 -1.75 -6.64
C LYS A 409 -11.48 -0.80 -5.61
N TYR A 410 -11.89 -0.89 -4.35
CA TYR A 410 -11.34 -0.10 -3.26
C TYR A 410 -9.86 -0.40 -2.97
N ASP A 411 -9.48 -1.68 -2.99
CA ASP A 411 -8.11 -2.12 -2.76
C ASP A 411 -7.16 -1.58 -3.84
N VAL A 412 -7.65 -1.52 -5.08
CA VAL A 412 -6.88 -0.98 -6.20
C VAL A 412 -6.78 0.54 -6.09
N SER A 413 -7.86 1.24 -5.73
CA SER A 413 -7.85 2.70 -5.55
C SER A 413 -6.92 3.16 -4.41
N ARG A 414 -6.78 2.37 -3.34
CA ARG A 414 -5.84 2.67 -2.26
C ARG A 414 -4.40 2.23 -2.54
N SER A 415 -4.17 1.33 -3.50
CA SER A 415 -2.86 0.73 -3.75
C SER A 415 -2.15 1.33 -4.96
N VAL A 416 -2.88 1.71 -6.01
CA VAL A 416 -2.35 2.30 -7.24
C VAL A 416 -2.54 3.82 -7.18
N PRO A 417 -1.50 4.64 -7.40
CA PRO A 417 -1.64 6.09 -7.35
C PRO A 417 -2.23 6.66 -8.64
N SER A 418 -2.59 7.95 -8.59
CA SER A 418 -2.99 8.71 -9.77
C SER A 418 -1.78 9.21 -10.56
N VAL A 419 -1.90 9.30 -11.88
CA VAL A 419 -0.93 9.95 -12.76
C VAL A 419 -0.79 11.45 -12.47
N VAL A 420 -1.82 12.06 -11.89
CA VAL A 420 -1.88 13.52 -11.70
C VAL A 420 -0.98 13.96 -10.55
N ASP A 421 -1.22 13.48 -9.32
CA ASP A 421 -0.43 13.84 -8.15
C ASP A 421 0.60 12.79 -7.72
N GLY A 422 0.52 11.57 -8.25
CA GLY A 422 1.33 10.45 -7.78
C GLY A 422 0.94 9.93 -6.40
N PHE A 423 -0.22 10.33 -5.86
CA PHE A 423 -0.64 9.94 -4.52
C PHE A 423 -1.62 8.78 -4.50
N LYS A 424 -1.45 7.97 -3.46
CA LYS A 424 -2.52 7.13 -2.88
C LYS A 424 -3.43 8.01 -2.01
N PRO A 425 -4.69 7.63 -1.77
CA PRO A 425 -5.63 8.40 -0.94
C PRO A 425 -5.08 8.80 0.43
N SER A 426 -4.37 7.89 1.13
CA SER A 426 -3.77 8.20 2.44
C SER A 426 -2.72 9.32 2.36
N GLN A 427 -1.86 9.30 1.34
CA GLN A 427 -0.86 10.36 1.12
C GLN A 427 -1.53 11.69 0.81
N ARG A 428 -2.61 11.66 0.00
CA ARG A 428 -3.38 12.86 -0.33
C ARG A 428 -4.04 13.49 0.89
N LYS A 429 -4.62 12.68 1.78
CA LYS A 429 -5.20 13.11 3.05
C LYS A 429 -4.15 13.79 3.95
N VAL A 430 -2.94 13.21 4.07
CA VAL A 430 -1.82 13.81 4.81
C VAL A 430 -1.49 15.20 4.25
N ILE A 431 -1.30 15.32 2.94
CA ILE A 431 -0.93 16.58 2.28
C ILE A 431 -2.06 17.62 2.39
N TYR A 432 -3.31 17.23 2.20
CA TYR A 432 -4.48 18.08 2.40
C TYR A 432 -4.51 18.67 3.82
N SER A 433 -4.36 17.83 4.85
CA SER A 433 -4.32 18.29 6.24
C SER A 433 -3.10 19.17 6.53
N SER A 434 -1.93 18.90 5.93
CA SER A 434 -0.76 19.78 6.04
C SER A 434 -1.02 21.16 5.44
N PHE A 435 -1.72 21.22 4.31
CA PHE A 435 -2.11 22.47 3.64
C PHE A 435 -3.18 23.23 4.43
N LYS A 436 -4.22 22.55 4.90
CA LYS A 436 -5.31 23.12 5.71
C LYS A 436 -4.77 23.73 7.01
N LYS A 437 -3.84 23.03 7.68
CA LYS A 437 -3.19 23.51 8.91
C LYS A 437 -2.15 24.60 8.67
N LYS A 438 -1.71 24.80 7.42
CA LYS A 438 -0.54 25.62 7.06
C LYS A 438 0.68 25.23 7.90
N LEU A 439 1.06 23.95 7.84
CA LEU A 439 2.05 23.32 8.73
C LEU A 439 3.48 23.85 8.50
N LYS A 440 3.76 25.07 8.99
CA LYS A 440 5.07 25.74 8.92
C LYS A 440 6.01 25.33 10.04
N ASN A 441 5.45 25.14 11.25
CA ASN A 441 6.20 24.75 12.44
C ASN A 441 6.11 23.24 12.66
N ASP A 442 7.13 22.69 13.31
CA ASP A 442 7.18 21.28 13.65
C ASP A 442 5.99 20.86 14.53
N ILE A 443 5.35 19.76 14.13
CA ILE A 443 4.34 19.06 14.92
C ILE A 443 4.79 17.62 15.14
N LYS A 444 4.49 17.08 16.32
CA LYS A 444 4.75 15.67 16.61
C LYS A 444 3.91 14.78 15.69
N VAL A 445 4.51 13.75 15.10
CA VAL A 445 3.80 12.88 14.13
C VAL A 445 2.54 12.27 14.75
N ALA A 446 2.60 11.78 15.99
CA ALA A 446 1.44 11.25 16.71
C ALA A 446 0.28 12.27 16.86
N GLN A 447 0.60 13.55 17.09
CA GLN A 447 -0.43 14.60 17.17
C GLN A 447 -1.00 14.95 15.80
N PHE A 448 -0.15 14.91 14.77
CA PHE A 448 -0.58 15.20 13.42
C PHE A 448 -1.54 14.15 12.87
N VAL A 449 -1.32 12.88 13.20
CA VAL A 449 -2.24 11.77 12.88
C VAL A 449 -3.65 12.03 13.39
N GLY A 450 -3.80 12.38 14.68
CA GLY A 450 -5.12 12.72 15.24
C GLY A 450 -5.81 13.87 14.51
N TYR A 451 -5.03 14.90 14.11
CA TYR A 451 -5.55 16.02 13.31
C TYR A 451 -5.97 15.59 11.89
N ILE A 452 -5.22 14.71 11.23
CA ILE A 452 -5.59 14.22 9.89
C ILE A 452 -6.86 13.39 9.97
N SER A 453 -6.97 12.48 10.96
CA SER A 453 -8.14 11.64 11.16
C SER A 453 -9.42 12.47 11.33
N GLU A 454 -9.35 13.55 12.11
CA GLU A 454 -10.48 14.48 12.30
C GLU A 454 -10.83 15.26 11.02
N GLN A 455 -9.84 15.80 10.31
CA GLN A 455 -10.07 16.77 9.23
C GLN A 455 -10.32 16.15 7.86
N SER A 456 -9.92 14.89 7.67
CA SER A 456 -9.99 14.19 6.38
C SER A 456 -10.89 12.96 6.40
N ALA A 457 -11.63 12.72 7.49
CA ALA A 457 -12.45 11.53 7.67
C ALA A 457 -11.66 10.25 7.34
N TYR A 458 -10.53 10.04 8.03
CA TYR A 458 -9.72 8.84 7.81
C TYR A 458 -10.23 7.69 8.68
N HIS A 459 -10.69 6.60 8.06
CA HIS A 459 -11.37 5.50 8.76
C HIS A 459 -10.49 4.28 9.06
N HIS A 460 -9.23 4.29 8.60
CA HIS A 460 -8.30 3.18 8.87
C HIS A 460 -7.50 3.43 10.14
N GLY A 461 -6.86 2.37 10.64
CA GLY A 461 -6.00 2.47 11.81
C GLY A 461 -4.90 3.54 11.68
N GLU A 462 -4.72 4.32 12.75
CA GLU A 462 -3.75 5.42 12.86
C GLU A 462 -2.31 5.01 12.54
N ALA A 463 -1.91 3.77 12.87
CA ALA A 463 -0.58 3.24 12.57
C ALA A 463 -0.25 3.22 11.06
N SER A 464 -1.25 3.03 10.19
CA SER A 464 -1.05 3.13 8.73
C SER A 464 -0.77 4.57 8.30
N LEU A 465 -1.41 5.53 8.96
CA LEU A 465 -1.22 6.95 8.70
C LEU A 465 0.12 7.46 9.22
N GLU A 466 0.56 6.99 10.40
CA GLU A 466 1.90 7.22 10.93
C GLU A 466 2.98 6.81 9.92
N ASN A 467 2.90 5.57 9.42
CA ASN A 467 3.82 5.07 8.39
C ASN A 467 3.73 5.89 7.09
N THR A 468 2.54 6.35 6.71
CA THR A 468 2.36 7.19 5.53
C THR A 468 3.10 8.53 5.67
N ILE A 469 2.99 9.18 6.84
CA ILE A 469 3.70 10.44 7.14
C ILE A 469 5.22 10.21 7.12
N VAL A 470 5.68 9.14 7.76
CA VAL A 470 7.10 8.79 7.80
C VAL A 470 7.65 8.60 6.38
N ASN A 471 6.97 7.82 5.56
CA ASN A 471 7.37 7.55 4.17
C ASN A 471 7.38 8.83 3.30
N LEU A 472 6.47 9.78 3.54
CA LEU A 472 6.46 11.08 2.84
C LEU A 472 7.60 12.03 3.27
N ALA A 473 8.17 11.81 4.46
CA ALA A 473 9.24 12.62 5.02
C ALA A 473 10.65 12.06 4.77
N GLN A 474 10.78 10.74 4.56
CA GLN A 474 12.07 10.07 4.33
C GLN A 474 12.86 10.68 3.17
N ASN A 475 14.17 10.86 3.38
CA ASN A 475 15.09 11.52 2.45
C ASN A 475 16.42 10.76 2.22
N PHE A 476 16.56 9.53 2.70
CA PHE A 476 17.75 8.71 2.44
C PHE A 476 17.78 8.14 1.01
N VAL A 477 18.97 7.80 0.51
CA VAL A 477 19.16 7.29 -0.86
C VAL A 477 18.30 6.05 -1.13
N GLY A 478 17.42 6.14 -2.13
CA GLY A 478 16.48 5.10 -2.51
C GLY A 478 15.06 5.25 -1.95
N SER A 479 14.80 6.31 -1.16
CA SER A 479 13.44 6.74 -0.78
C SER A 479 12.90 7.82 -1.73
N ASN A 480 12.69 9.07 -1.28
CA ASN A 480 12.14 10.15 -2.09
C ASN A 480 13.25 11.01 -2.73
N ASN A 481 13.07 11.40 -4.00
CA ASN A 481 13.94 12.42 -4.61
C ASN A 481 13.60 13.82 -4.13
N LEU A 482 12.33 14.05 -3.79
CA LEU A 482 11.82 15.29 -3.23
C LEU A 482 10.79 14.96 -2.14
N ASN A 483 11.26 14.84 -0.90
CA ASN A 483 10.40 14.62 0.26
C ASN A 483 9.48 15.84 0.49
N LEU A 484 8.19 15.58 0.70
CA LEU A 484 7.18 16.64 0.83
C LEU A 484 7.04 17.16 2.26
N LEU A 485 7.52 16.36 3.20
CA LEU A 485 7.56 16.62 4.62
C LEU A 485 9.02 16.61 5.10
N VAL A 486 9.33 17.45 6.08
CA VAL A 486 10.67 17.51 6.68
C VAL A 486 10.82 16.42 7.73
N PRO A 487 11.86 15.57 7.66
CA PRO A 487 12.13 14.56 8.68
C PRO A 487 12.81 15.17 9.92
N SER A 488 12.04 15.89 10.76
CA SER A 488 12.57 16.50 12.00
C SER A 488 12.70 15.44 13.12
N GLY A 489 13.78 14.65 13.06
CA GLY A 489 14.07 13.56 13.99
C GLY A 489 14.57 12.32 13.26
N GLN A 490 14.47 11.14 13.89
CA GLN A 490 14.87 9.89 13.26
C GLN A 490 13.72 9.25 12.46
N PHE A 491 13.63 9.55 11.15
CA PHE A 491 12.63 9.03 10.21
C PHE A 491 13.04 7.75 9.48
N GLY A 492 14.12 7.13 9.94
CA GLY A 492 14.72 5.94 9.38
C GLY A 492 15.83 6.28 8.40
N THR A 493 16.72 5.32 8.19
CA THR A 493 17.95 5.51 7.42
C THR A 493 18.09 4.45 6.34
N ARG A 494 19.16 4.59 5.55
CA ARG A 494 19.53 3.60 4.54
C ARG A 494 19.90 2.24 5.14
N LEU A 495 20.21 2.16 6.43
CA LEU A 495 20.66 0.93 7.10
C LEU A 495 19.62 -0.19 7.00
N GLN A 496 18.33 0.15 7.18
CA GLN A 496 17.21 -0.79 7.14
C GLN A 496 16.08 -0.35 6.18
N GLY A 497 16.39 0.55 5.25
CA GLY A 497 15.41 1.08 4.31
C GLY A 497 14.26 1.81 4.99
N GLY A 498 14.55 2.58 6.03
CA GLY A 498 13.57 3.39 6.76
C GLY A 498 12.85 2.69 7.90
N LYS A 499 13.02 1.38 8.08
CA LYS A 499 12.35 0.61 9.16
C LYS A 499 12.86 0.96 10.55
N ASP A 500 14.07 1.50 10.64
CA ASP A 500 14.76 1.98 11.84
C ASP A 500 14.29 3.37 12.30
N HIS A 501 13.20 3.89 11.74
CA HIS A 501 12.54 5.09 12.24
C HIS A 501 12.14 4.98 13.72
N ALA A 502 12.18 6.09 14.43
CA ALA A 502 11.71 6.16 15.80
C ALA A 502 10.17 6.22 15.86
N ALA A 503 9.60 5.83 17.00
CA ALA A 503 8.15 5.88 17.21
C ALA A 503 7.60 7.30 17.01
N SER A 504 6.38 7.39 16.45
CA SER A 504 5.66 8.63 16.09
C SER A 504 5.59 9.70 17.21
N ARG A 505 5.67 9.27 18.47
CA ARG A 505 5.67 10.14 19.66
C ARG A 505 6.97 10.92 19.89
N TYR A 506 8.07 10.53 19.25
CA TYR A 506 9.40 11.15 19.42
C TYR A 506 9.84 11.99 18.22
N ILE A 507 9.20 11.82 17.08
CA ILE A 507 9.56 12.47 15.82
C ILE A 507 8.57 13.59 15.48
N TYR A 508 9.09 14.62 14.80
CA TYR A 508 8.34 15.79 14.40
C TYR A 508 8.41 15.97 12.89
N THR A 509 7.42 16.64 12.32
CA THR A 509 7.40 16.94 10.90
C THR A 509 6.81 18.32 10.66
N ARG A 510 7.17 18.91 9.52
CA ARG A 510 6.54 20.10 8.95
C ARG A 510 6.53 20.00 7.43
N LEU A 511 5.87 20.94 6.77
CA LEU A 511 5.86 20.99 5.31
C LEU A 511 7.23 21.43 4.79
N GLN A 512 7.76 20.73 3.78
CA GLN A 512 8.96 21.16 3.09
C GLN A 512 8.66 22.46 2.29
N PRO A 513 9.56 23.46 2.25
CA PRO A 513 9.34 24.70 1.50
C PRO A 513 9.07 24.46 0.00
N THR A 514 9.74 23.46 -0.58
CA THR A 514 9.53 23.05 -1.97
C THR A 514 8.12 22.50 -2.23
N THR A 515 7.41 21.99 -1.23
CA THR A 515 6.09 21.36 -1.43
C THR A 515 5.05 22.34 -1.94
N ARG A 516 5.03 23.59 -1.47
CA ARG A 516 4.10 24.61 -2.02
C ARG A 516 4.59 25.21 -3.35
N ALA A 517 5.86 25.03 -3.71
CA ALA A 517 6.32 25.30 -5.07
C ALA A 517 5.86 24.19 -6.03
N VAL A 518 5.86 22.93 -5.60
CA VAL A 518 5.32 21.79 -6.37
C VAL A 518 3.79 21.88 -6.49
N PHE A 519 3.09 22.15 -5.39
CA PHE A 519 1.64 22.27 -5.30
C PHE A 519 1.24 23.72 -5.02
N HIS A 520 1.16 24.50 -6.10
CA HIS A 520 1.03 25.94 -6.01
C HIS A 520 -0.36 26.36 -5.49
N VAL A 521 -0.38 27.29 -4.52
CA VAL A 521 -1.56 27.66 -3.71
C VAL A 521 -2.75 28.13 -4.56
N ASP A 522 -2.50 28.85 -5.65
CA ASP A 522 -3.55 29.34 -6.55
C ASP A 522 -4.25 28.23 -7.37
N ASP A 523 -3.83 26.96 -7.25
CA ASP A 523 -4.57 25.83 -7.83
C ASP A 523 -5.65 25.34 -6.88
N ASP A 524 -5.46 25.47 -5.56
CA ASP A 524 -6.37 24.94 -4.54
C ASP A 524 -7.85 25.29 -4.85
N PRO A 525 -8.23 26.54 -5.24
CA PRO A 525 -9.63 26.89 -5.49
C PRO A 525 -10.27 26.27 -6.74
N VAL A 526 -9.49 25.74 -7.68
CA VAL A 526 -9.99 25.18 -8.94
C VAL A 526 -10.01 23.65 -8.96
N LEU A 527 -9.63 23.01 -7.84
CA LEU A 527 -9.69 21.57 -7.65
C LEU A 527 -11.09 21.12 -7.21
N GLU A 528 -11.42 19.85 -7.50
CA GLU A 528 -12.67 19.24 -7.09
C GLU A 528 -12.51 18.54 -5.73
N TYR A 529 -13.03 19.19 -4.68
CA TYR A 529 -13.02 18.69 -3.30
C TYR A 529 -14.11 17.64 -3.09
N LEU A 530 -13.75 16.52 -2.45
CA LEU A 530 -14.70 15.48 -2.09
C LEU A 530 -15.46 15.87 -0.82
N ASP A 531 -16.68 15.34 -0.68
CA ASP A 531 -17.49 15.46 0.53
C ASP A 531 -17.67 14.07 1.14
N GLU A 532 -17.34 13.94 2.41
CA GLU A 532 -17.52 12.70 3.16
C GLU A 532 -18.12 13.04 4.53
N GLU A 533 -19.26 12.43 4.85
CA GLU A 533 -20.02 12.70 6.09
C GLU A 533 -20.41 14.17 6.29
N GLY A 534 -20.57 14.95 5.20
CA GLY A 534 -20.85 16.38 5.26
C GLY A 534 -19.63 17.25 5.58
N LEU A 535 -18.43 16.65 5.61
CA LEU A 535 -17.16 17.35 5.70
C LEU A 535 -16.52 17.41 4.31
N SER A 536 -16.10 18.62 3.92
CA SER A 536 -15.22 18.79 2.75
C SER A 536 -13.81 18.28 3.09
N ILE A 537 -13.41 17.21 2.42
CA ILE A 537 -12.14 16.51 2.63
C ILE A 537 -11.15 16.85 1.50
N GLU A 538 -10.14 16.02 1.22
CA GLU A 538 -9.17 16.26 0.17
C GLU A 538 -9.81 16.30 -1.24
N PRO A 539 -9.16 16.96 -2.23
CA PRO A 539 -9.61 16.88 -3.62
C PRO A 539 -9.43 15.49 -4.22
N LYS A 540 -10.14 15.22 -5.32
CA LYS A 540 -9.98 13.97 -6.10
C LYS A 540 -8.50 13.70 -6.41
N TRP A 541 -7.79 14.76 -6.80
CA TRP A 541 -6.34 14.81 -6.94
C TRP A 541 -5.85 16.25 -6.75
N TYR A 542 -4.59 16.39 -6.34
CA TYR A 542 -3.87 17.65 -6.53
C TYR A 542 -3.26 17.70 -7.93
N CYS A 543 -2.98 18.88 -8.46
CA CYS A 543 -2.26 19.03 -9.72
C CYS A 543 -0.92 19.72 -9.48
N PRO A 544 0.18 18.97 -9.29
CA PRO A 544 1.51 19.56 -9.14
C PRO A 544 1.96 20.27 -10.43
N ILE A 545 3.02 21.07 -10.36
CA ILE A 545 3.59 21.72 -11.56
C ILE A 545 4.54 20.82 -12.36
N ILE A 546 4.98 19.69 -11.78
CA ILE A 546 5.76 18.63 -12.41
C ILE A 546 5.15 17.26 -12.03
N PRO A 547 5.30 16.20 -12.83
CA PRO A 547 4.68 14.90 -12.56
C PRO A 547 5.35 14.23 -11.33
N ASN A 548 4.79 14.48 -10.15
CA ASN A 548 5.34 14.01 -8.87
C ASN A 548 5.45 12.47 -8.80
N VAL A 549 4.60 11.74 -9.53
CA VAL A 549 4.66 10.28 -9.66
C VAL A 549 5.99 9.79 -10.25
N LEU A 550 6.62 10.58 -11.14
CA LEU A 550 7.94 10.26 -11.70
C LEU A 550 9.06 10.78 -10.80
N VAL A 551 8.83 11.85 -10.03
CA VAL A 551 9.82 12.39 -9.09
C VAL A 551 10.11 11.39 -7.98
N ASN A 552 9.07 10.96 -7.26
CA ASN A 552 9.21 10.12 -6.07
C ASN A 552 8.94 8.64 -6.34
N GLY A 553 8.59 8.28 -7.57
CA GLY A 553 8.23 6.93 -7.94
C GLY A 553 6.91 6.47 -7.30
N ALA A 554 6.54 5.23 -7.57
CA ALA A 554 5.37 4.59 -7.00
C ALA A 554 5.53 3.07 -6.98
N ASP A 555 5.04 2.44 -5.92
CA ASP A 555 4.95 0.99 -5.81
C ASP A 555 3.62 0.62 -5.16
N GLY A 556 2.92 -0.35 -5.72
CA GLY A 556 1.59 -0.74 -5.26
C GLY A 556 1.11 -2.05 -5.88
N ILE A 557 0.44 -2.87 -5.07
CA ILE A 557 -0.17 -4.13 -5.49
C ILE A 557 -1.62 -4.09 -5.03
N GLY A 558 -2.54 -4.18 -5.98
CA GLY A 558 -3.97 -4.32 -5.71
C GLY A 558 -4.53 -5.59 -6.38
N VAL A 559 -5.83 -5.83 -6.21
CA VAL A 559 -6.49 -6.98 -6.85
C VAL A 559 -6.38 -6.89 -8.38
N GLY A 560 -5.62 -7.81 -8.99
CA GLY A 560 -5.48 -7.91 -10.45
C GLY A 560 -4.47 -6.92 -11.07
N TRP A 561 -4.03 -5.90 -10.35
CA TRP A 561 -3.07 -4.90 -10.85
C TRP A 561 -1.88 -4.71 -9.93
N SER A 562 -0.76 -4.31 -10.51
CA SER A 562 0.40 -3.83 -9.78
C SER A 562 1.02 -2.67 -10.54
N THR A 563 1.75 -1.84 -9.84
CA THR A 563 2.46 -0.70 -10.42
C THR A 563 3.85 -0.60 -9.81
N TYR A 564 4.83 -0.33 -10.65
CA TYR A 564 6.18 0.00 -10.24
C TYR A 564 6.72 1.10 -11.15
N ILE A 565 6.99 2.25 -10.55
CA ILE A 565 7.52 3.43 -11.20
C ILE A 565 8.78 3.83 -10.44
N PRO A 566 9.97 3.82 -11.08
CA PRO A 566 11.17 4.29 -10.44
C PRO A 566 11.20 5.82 -10.36
N ASN A 567 12.15 6.34 -9.60
CA ASN A 567 12.32 7.78 -9.44
C ASN A 567 13.10 8.35 -10.64
N TYR A 568 12.81 9.59 -11.01
CA TYR A 568 13.47 10.35 -12.07
C TYR A 568 13.92 11.72 -11.52
N SER A 569 14.88 12.33 -12.20
CA SER A 569 15.41 13.64 -11.82
C SER A 569 14.35 14.74 -12.00
N PRO A 570 14.00 15.51 -10.94
CA PRO A 570 13.11 16.66 -11.08
C PRO A 570 13.67 17.71 -12.05
N ARG A 571 15.00 17.87 -12.10
CA ARG A 571 15.66 18.83 -12.99
C ARG A 571 15.54 18.43 -14.46
N GLU A 572 15.61 17.13 -14.76
CA GLU A 572 15.36 16.62 -16.12
C GLU A 572 13.89 16.76 -16.52
N LEU A 573 12.96 16.50 -15.60
CA LEU A 573 11.53 16.72 -15.80
C LEU A 573 11.23 18.19 -16.13
N ILE A 574 11.77 19.13 -15.35
CA ILE A 574 11.64 20.57 -15.61
C ILE A 574 12.20 20.92 -17.00
N ARG A 575 13.35 20.36 -17.38
CA ARG A 575 13.95 20.57 -18.72
C ARG A 575 13.03 20.04 -19.83
N ASN A 576 12.45 18.87 -19.65
CA ASN A 576 11.53 18.26 -20.61
C ASN A 576 10.25 19.08 -20.77
N ILE A 577 9.64 19.50 -19.66
CA ILE A 577 8.43 20.35 -19.66
C ILE A 577 8.72 21.69 -20.33
N ARG A 578 9.83 22.37 -19.98
CA ARG A 578 10.25 23.62 -20.66
C ARG A 578 10.48 23.43 -22.15
N GLY A 579 11.04 22.28 -22.56
CA GLY A 579 11.18 21.92 -23.96
C GLY A 579 9.83 21.84 -24.66
N LEU A 580 8.87 21.13 -24.06
CA LEU A 580 7.51 20.96 -24.57
C LEU A 580 6.78 22.29 -24.71
N LEU A 581 6.86 23.16 -23.69
CA LEU A 581 6.27 24.52 -23.73
C LEU A 581 6.85 25.39 -24.86
N ARG A 582 8.04 25.06 -25.36
CA ARG A 582 8.71 25.72 -26.49
C ARG A 582 8.56 24.96 -27.80
N GLY A 583 7.66 23.97 -27.86
CA GLY A 583 7.40 23.16 -29.06
C GLY A 583 8.49 22.13 -29.40
N ARG A 584 9.40 21.80 -28.47
CA ARG A 584 10.42 20.77 -28.67
C ARG A 584 9.89 19.39 -28.28
N ALA A 585 10.43 18.35 -28.91
CA ALA A 585 10.15 16.97 -28.53
C ALA A 585 10.70 16.65 -27.13
N LEU A 586 9.98 15.80 -26.39
CA LEU A 586 10.44 15.25 -25.12
C LEU A 586 11.61 14.29 -25.37
N PHE A 587 12.68 14.41 -24.59
CA PHE A 587 13.81 13.47 -24.61
C PHE A 587 13.57 12.33 -23.62
N GLU A 588 14.20 11.18 -23.87
CA GLU A 588 14.13 10.01 -22.99
C GLU A 588 14.84 10.28 -21.67
N MET A 589 14.16 9.99 -20.55
CA MET A 589 14.71 10.14 -19.21
C MET A 589 15.09 8.78 -18.65
N HIS A 590 16.12 8.75 -17.81
CA HIS A 590 16.58 7.53 -17.16
C HIS A 590 16.31 7.60 -15.65
N PRO A 591 16.09 6.45 -14.98
CA PRO A 591 15.90 6.42 -13.54
C PRO A 591 17.07 7.07 -12.80
N TRP A 592 16.75 7.86 -11.78
CA TRP A 592 17.71 8.63 -11.01
C TRP A 592 17.25 8.74 -9.56
N TYR A 593 18.18 8.58 -8.62
CA TYR A 593 17.91 8.62 -7.19
C TYR A 593 18.81 9.66 -6.51
N LYS A 594 18.21 10.56 -5.72
CA LYS A 594 18.94 11.61 -5.01
C LYS A 594 20.02 11.00 -4.09
N GLY A 595 21.25 11.50 -4.22
CA GLY A 595 22.41 11.09 -3.41
C GLY A 595 23.04 9.74 -3.77
N PHE A 596 22.51 9.00 -4.75
CA PHE A 596 23.10 7.74 -5.21
C PHE A 596 24.40 7.99 -5.99
N ARG A 597 25.48 7.26 -5.65
CA ARG A 597 26.81 7.45 -6.28
C ARG A 597 27.21 6.35 -7.27
N GLY A 598 26.40 5.30 -7.37
CA GLY A 598 26.62 4.22 -8.32
C GLY A 598 26.16 4.62 -9.72
N SER A 599 26.14 3.65 -10.64
CA SER A 599 25.66 3.87 -12.01
C SER A 599 24.33 3.19 -12.26
N ILE A 600 23.48 3.86 -13.05
CA ILE A 600 22.22 3.31 -13.55
C ILE A 600 22.31 3.37 -15.07
N VAL A 601 22.31 2.21 -15.72
CA VAL A 601 22.49 2.09 -17.17
C VAL A 601 21.35 1.27 -17.79
N PRO A 602 20.95 1.53 -19.04
CA PRO A 602 20.01 0.65 -19.75
C PRO A 602 20.54 -0.80 -19.76
N GLY A 603 19.71 -1.75 -19.35
CA GLY A 603 20.08 -3.16 -19.35
C GLY A 603 19.99 -3.78 -20.75
N GLU A 604 20.50 -5.01 -20.90
CA GLU A 604 20.45 -5.76 -22.17
C GLU A 604 19.02 -6.02 -22.66
N GLN A 605 18.05 -6.08 -21.73
CA GLN A 605 16.63 -6.27 -22.02
C GLN A 605 15.92 -4.91 -22.06
N GLN A 606 15.17 -4.66 -23.13
CA GLN A 606 14.34 -3.46 -23.25
C GLN A 606 13.37 -3.34 -22.07
N GLY A 607 13.24 -2.14 -21.51
CA GLY A 607 12.37 -1.89 -20.35
C GLY A 607 12.97 -2.30 -19.00
N ARG A 608 14.29 -2.53 -18.92
CA ARG A 608 15.03 -2.75 -17.67
C ARG A 608 16.29 -1.89 -17.61
N TYR A 609 16.63 -1.47 -16.41
CA TYR A 609 17.88 -0.79 -16.09
C TYR A 609 18.69 -1.67 -15.15
N ASP A 610 20.01 -1.67 -15.34
CA ASP A 610 20.96 -2.27 -14.43
C ASP A 610 21.49 -1.20 -13.47
N VAL A 611 21.50 -1.53 -12.18
CA VAL A 611 21.96 -0.63 -11.12
C VAL A 611 23.19 -1.22 -10.48
N HIS A 612 24.29 -0.50 -10.55
CA HIS A 612 25.60 -0.94 -10.10
C HIS A 612 26.00 -0.17 -8.84
N GLY A 613 26.37 -0.91 -7.80
CA GLY A 613 27.12 -0.37 -6.68
C GLY A 613 28.59 -0.13 -7.05
N THR A 614 29.34 0.48 -6.15
CA THR A 614 30.74 0.83 -6.39
C THR A 614 31.64 -0.04 -5.51
N ALA A 615 32.57 -0.75 -6.14
CA ALA A 615 33.65 -1.45 -5.47
C ALA A 615 34.99 -1.17 -6.14
N GLU A 616 36.04 -0.99 -5.33
CA GLU A 616 37.39 -0.65 -5.77
C GLU A 616 38.41 -1.57 -5.11
N LYS A 617 39.28 -2.18 -5.92
CA LYS A 617 40.42 -2.99 -5.43
C LYS A 617 41.54 -2.05 -4.99
N LYS A 618 41.90 -2.05 -3.70
CA LYS A 618 43.01 -1.24 -3.18
C LYS A 618 44.34 -1.99 -3.18
N SER A 619 44.31 -3.31 -2.99
CA SER A 619 45.49 -4.18 -3.06
C SER A 619 45.08 -5.58 -3.50
N ASP A 620 46.01 -6.53 -3.62
CA ASP A 620 45.69 -7.93 -3.90
C ASP A 620 44.95 -8.66 -2.76
N THR A 621 44.76 -8.00 -1.62
CA THR A 621 44.07 -8.55 -0.46
C THR A 621 42.93 -7.68 0.05
N VAL A 622 42.77 -6.45 -0.45
CA VAL A 622 41.80 -5.48 0.08
C VAL A 622 40.86 -4.98 -1.02
N LEU A 623 39.56 -5.16 -0.81
CA LEU A 623 38.47 -4.64 -1.63
C LEU A 623 37.63 -3.65 -0.81
N GLU A 624 37.41 -2.45 -1.33
CA GLU A 624 36.53 -1.45 -0.72
C GLU A 624 35.19 -1.39 -1.46
N ILE A 625 34.08 -1.40 -0.73
CA ILE A 625 32.72 -1.27 -1.28
C ILE A 625 32.12 0.02 -0.71
N THR A 626 31.95 1.02 -1.57
CA THR A 626 31.57 2.39 -1.18
C THR A 626 30.14 2.77 -1.56
N GLU A 627 29.45 1.92 -2.33
CA GLU A 627 28.05 2.14 -2.67
C GLU A 627 27.35 0.81 -2.96
N LEU A 628 26.10 0.69 -2.51
CA LEU A 628 25.25 -0.47 -2.78
C LEU A 628 24.16 -0.11 -3.79
N PRO A 629 23.70 -1.06 -4.62
CA PRO A 629 22.57 -0.82 -5.51
C PRO A 629 21.35 -0.28 -4.77
N VAL A 630 20.57 0.56 -5.44
CA VAL A 630 19.34 1.15 -4.88
C VAL A 630 18.41 0.05 -4.35
N LYS A 631 17.80 0.30 -3.19
CA LYS A 631 16.99 -0.66 -2.40
C LYS A 631 17.73 -1.87 -1.84
N LYS A 632 19.06 -1.86 -1.81
CA LYS A 632 19.87 -2.79 -1.02
C LYS A 632 20.36 -2.09 0.24
N TRP A 633 19.98 -2.61 1.40
CA TRP A 633 20.19 -1.96 2.69
C TRP A 633 21.46 -2.48 3.38
N THR A 634 22.10 -1.63 4.17
CA THR A 634 23.41 -1.92 4.78
C THR A 634 23.34 -3.12 5.72
N GLN A 635 22.28 -3.25 6.54
CA GLN A 635 22.13 -4.35 7.49
C GLN A 635 21.96 -5.70 6.79
N ASP A 636 21.04 -5.79 5.83
CA ASP A 636 20.82 -7.00 5.02
C ASP A 636 22.09 -7.38 4.24
N TYR A 637 22.87 -6.38 3.80
CA TYR A 637 24.15 -6.59 3.11
C TYR A 637 25.24 -7.09 4.05
N LYS A 638 25.28 -6.59 5.29
CA LYS A 638 26.19 -7.05 6.33
C LYS A 638 25.96 -8.52 6.64
N GLU A 639 24.72 -8.93 6.87
CA GLU A 639 24.37 -10.35 7.10
C GLU A 639 24.83 -11.22 5.93
N PHE A 640 24.70 -10.72 4.69
CA PHE A 640 25.24 -11.40 3.51
C PHE A 640 26.78 -11.50 3.51
N LEU A 641 27.52 -10.49 3.98
CA LEU A 641 28.98 -10.59 4.11
C LEU A 641 29.38 -11.56 5.21
N GLU A 642 28.67 -11.60 6.33
CA GLU A 642 28.90 -12.57 7.42
C GLU A 642 28.72 -14.02 6.93
N GLU A 643 27.76 -14.28 6.05
CA GLU A 643 27.60 -15.59 5.39
C GLU A 643 28.80 -15.99 4.50
N LEU A 644 29.61 -15.03 4.07
CA LEU A 644 30.82 -15.27 3.25
C LEU A 644 32.08 -15.48 4.10
N MET A 645 31.99 -15.30 5.42
CA MET A 645 33.09 -15.49 6.38
C MET A 645 33.17 -16.93 6.90
N PRO A 646 34.36 -17.40 7.33
CA PRO A 646 34.50 -18.64 8.08
C PRO A 646 33.60 -18.67 9.32
N ALA A 647 32.87 -19.77 9.53
CA ALA A 647 32.07 -19.92 10.74
C ALA A 647 32.97 -19.95 11.98
N ASP A 648 32.75 -19.02 12.91
CA ASP A 648 33.49 -18.97 14.16
C ASP A 648 33.09 -20.13 15.09
N GLY A 649 34.07 -20.94 15.48
CA GLY A 649 33.93 -21.98 16.49
C GLY A 649 33.80 -23.42 15.96
N GLY A 650 34.91 -24.02 15.53
CA GLY A 650 35.29 -25.43 15.75
C GLY A 650 34.35 -26.56 15.27
N LYS A 651 33.19 -26.27 14.69
CA LYS A 651 32.38 -27.26 13.96
C LYS A 651 32.94 -27.31 12.55
N LYS A 652 33.60 -28.43 12.24
CA LYS A 652 34.01 -28.78 10.88
C LYS A 652 32.83 -28.49 9.93
N ALA A 653 32.99 -27.48 9.08
CA ALA A 653 32.05 -27.19 8.03
C ALA A 653 32.19 -28.29 6.97
N ASP A 654 31.08 -28.91 6.60
CA ASP A 654 31.00 -29.82 5.44
C ASP A 654 31.11 -29.04 4.10
N ASP A 655 31.56 -27.78 4.11
CA ASP A 655 31.58 -26.92 2.92
C ASP A 655 32.68 -25.83 3.01
N GLU A 656 33.94 -26.20 2.78
CA GLU A 656 35.06 -25.24 2.60
C GLU A 656 34.88 -24.34 1.34
N SER A 657 33.84 -24.58 0.54
CA SER A 657 33.63 -23.99 -0.79
C SER A 657 33.06 -22.55 -0.79
N ASN A 658 32.42 -22.10 0.30
CA ASN A 658 31.67 -20.82 0.33
C ASN A 658 32.42 -19.62 0.96
N HIS A 659 33.55 -19.85 1.63
CA HIS A 659 34.30 -18.78 2.31
C HIS A 659 35.06 -17.91 1.30
N THR A 660 34.57 -16.70 1.09
CA THR A 660 35.11 -15.75 0.08
C THR A 660 35.93 -14.63 0.72
N ILE A 661 35.56 -14.19 1.92
CA ILE A 661 36.25 -13.13 2.67
C ILE A 661 36.80 -13.69 3.98
N GLU A 662 37.93 -13.16 4.44
CA GLU A 662 38.53 -13.53 5.73
C GLU A 662 37.95 -12.68 6.87
N GLU A 663 37.98 -11.37 6.71
CA GLU A 663 37.39 -10.38 7.60
C GLU A 663 36.81 -9.21 6.81
N PHE A 664 35.93 -8.42 7.43
CA PHE A 664 35.56 -7.12 6.90
C PHE A 664 35.46 -6.07 8.01
N ARG A 665 35.66 -4.81 7.65
CA ARG A 665 35.51 -3.65 8.53
C ARG A 665 34.47 -2.70 7.97
N GLU A 666 33.75 -2.04 8.87
CA GLU A 666 32.64 -1.15 8.55
C GLU A 666 32.98 0.29 8.93
N TYR A 667 32.83 1.21 7.97
CA TYR A 667 33.01 2.65 8.19
C TYR A 667 31.81 3.45 7.67
N HIS A 668 30.62 2.85 7.77
CA HIS A 668 29.37 3.44 7.29
C HIS A 668 28.93 4.64 8.14
N THR A 669 28.08 5.47 7.57
CA THR A 669 27.25 6.45 8.30
C THR A 669 25.78 6.12 8.07
N GLU A 670 24.88 6.91 8.67
CA GLU A 670 23.45 6.85 8.40
C GLU A 670 23.08 7.10 6.92
N SER A 671 23.96 7.77 6.17
CA SER A 671 23.75 8.20 4.79
C SER A 671 24.65 7.50 3.76
N THR A 672 25.78 6.93 4.18
CA THR A 672 26.82 6.40 3.28
C THR A 672 27.25 4.98 3.64
N VAL A 673 27.61 4.20 2.62
CA VAL A 673 28.12 2.83 2.78
C VAL A 673 29.63 2.81 2.52
N HIS A 674 30.35 1.98 3.26
CA HIS A 674 31.80 1.81 3.17
C HIS A 674 32.25 0.54 3.90
N PHE A 675 32.33 -0.59 3.18
CA PHE A 675 32.91 -1.84 3.68
C PHE A 675 34.34 -1.99 3.17
N VAL A 676 35.23 -2.50 4.02
CA VAL A 676 36.59 -2.88 3.64
C VAL A 676 36.72 -4.37 3.88
N CYS A 677 36.76 -5.16 2.81
CA CYS A 677 36.84 -6.62 2.86
C CYS A 677 38.27 -7.10 2.65
N ALA A 678 38.76 -7.96 3.54
CA ALA A 678 40.03 -8.66 3.41
C ALA A 678 39.81 -10.03 2.75
N LEU A 679 40.60 -10.32 1.73
CA LEU A 679 40.57 -11.57 0.96
C LEU A 679 41.98 -12.14 0.84
N THR A 680 42.09 -13.45 0.69
CA THR A 680 43.36 -14.05 0.24
C THR A 680 43.66 -13.65 -1.21
N PRO A 681 44.94 -13.57 -1.62
CA PRO A 681 45.32 -13.26 -3.01
C PRO A 681 44.72 -14.23 -4.05
N GLU A 682 44.40 -15.46 -3.65
CA GLU A 682 43.73 -16.43 -4.52
C GLU A 682 42.25 -16.12 -4.68
N ARG A 683 41.52 -15.86 -3.58
CA ARG A 683 40.11 -15.48 -3.62
C ARG A 683 39.89 -14.14 -4.31
N MET A 684 40.80 -13.18 -4.12
CA MET A 684 40.77 -11.91 -4.85
C MET A 684 40.84 -12.13 -6.37
N ARG A 685 41.77 -12.96 -6.85
CA ARG A 685 41.88 -13.32 -8.27
C ARG A 685 40.63 -14.05 -8.80
N GLN A 686 40.04 -14.93 -7.99
CA GLN A 686 38.78 -15.59 -8.33
C GLN A 686 37.62 -14.59 -8.45
N ALA A 687 37.50 -13.67 -7.50
CA ALA A 687 36.48 -12.62 -7.50
C ALA A 687 36.66 -11.64 -8.67
N GLU A 688 37.90 -11.29 -9.00
CA GLU A 688 38.25 -10.43 -10.13
C GLU A 688 37.89 -11.11 -11.46
N LYS A 689 38.21 -12.40 -11.63
CA LYS A 689 37.84 -13.19 -12.81
C LYS A 689 36.33 -13.36 -12.96
N ALA A 690 35.60 -13.51 -11.85
CA ALA A 690 34.13 -13.61 -11.85
C ALA A 690 33.42 -12.25 -11.98
N GLY A 691 34.14 -11.15 -11.75
CA GLY A 691 33.64 -9.79 -11.58
C GLY A 691 33.19 -9.52 -10.14
N PHE A 692 33.66 -8.42 -9.56
CA PHE A 692 33.29 -8.01 -8.19
C PHE A 692 31.78 -7.80 -8.04
N GLU A 693 31.14 -7.25 -9.07
CA GLU A 693 29.70 -7.00 -9.04
C GLU A 693 28.86 -8.27 -8.86
N LYS A 694 29.28 -9.35 -9.51
CA LYS A 694 28.60 -10.64 -9.43
C LYS A 694 28.91 -11.35 -8.11
N THR A 695 30.18 -11.33 -7.71
CA THR A 695 30.66 -12.00 -6.50
C THR A 695 30.02 -11.40 -5.25
N PHE A 696 29.99 -10.07 -5.15
CA PHE A 696 29.49 -9.33 -4.00
C PHE A 696 28.02 -8.87 -4.15
N LYS A 697 27.32 -9.34 -5.19
CA LYS A 697 25.93 -8.97 -5.49
C LYS A 697 25.72 -7.45 -5.52
N LEU A 698 26.65 -6.71 -6.13
CA LEU A 698 26.59 -5.25 -6.33
C LEU A 698 25.90 -4.85 -7.64
N LYS A 699 25.19 -5.77 -8.28
CA LYS A 699 24.33 -5.50 -9.42
C LYS A 699 22.88 -5.84 -9.07
N SER A 700 21.98 -4.89 -9.25
CA SER A 700 20.52 -5.09 -9.19
C SER A 700 19.86 -4.59 -10.47
N SER A 701 18.54 -4.73 -10.58
CA SER A 701 17.79 -4.33 -11.78
C SER A 701 16.50 -3.61 -11.43
N ILE A 702 16.19 -2.56 -12.18
CA ILE A 702 14.98 -1.75 -12.06
C ILE A 702 14.10 -2.01 -13.30
N PRO A 703 12.89 -2.56 -13.15
CA PRO A 703 11.95 -2.69 -14.25
C PRO A 703 11.27 -1.36 -14.56
N THR A 704 10.98 -1.10 -15.84
CA THR A 704 10.22 0.09 -16.31
C THR A 704 9.00 -0.31 -17.16
N SER A 705 8.65 -1.60 -17.20
CA SER A 705 7.58 -2.14 -18.05
C SER A 705 6.19 -2.17 -17.40
N ASN A 706 6.10 -1.91 -16.08
CA ASN A 706 4.87 -2.05 -15.29
C ASN A 706 4.42 -0.72 -14.67
N MET A 707 4.18 0.29 -15.52
CA MET A 707 3.69 1.60 -15.09
C MET A 707 2.17 1.65 -15.24
N VAL A 708 1.44 1.27 -14.19
CA VAL A 708 -0.03 1.28 -14.17
C VAL A 708 -0.50 2.36 -13.21
N LEU A 709 -1.33 3.29 -13.68
CA LEU A 709 -1.79 4.45 -12.91
C LEU A 709 -3.27 4.74 -13.19
N PHE A 710 -3.94 5.38 -12.25
CA PHE A 710 -5.23 6.01 -12.53
C PHE A 710 -5.04 7.30 -13.32
N ASP A 711 -5.79 7.46 -14.41
CA ASP A 711 -5.88 8.74 -15.12
C ASP A 711 -6.74 9.77 -14.37
N ALA A 712 -6.90 10.97 -14.92
CA ALA A 712 -7.68 12.04 -14.30
C ALA A 712 -9.17 11.71 -14.12
N THR A 713 -9.71 10.81 -14.96
CA THR A 713 -11.10 10.35 -14.91
C THR A 713 -11.31 9.31 -13.81
N GLY A 714 -10.24 8.61 -13.41
CA GLY A 714 -10.29 7.51 -12.44
C GLY A 714 -10.25 6.12 -13.11
N LYS A 715 -9.87 6.04 -14.39
CA LYS A 715 -9.68 4.77 -15.10
C LYS A 715 -8.23 4.32 -15.02
N ILE A 716 -8.02 3.01 -14.90
CA ILE A 716 -6.68 2.41 -14.84
C ILE A 716 -6.09 2.33 -16.24
N THR A 717 -4.93 2.92 -16.41
CA THR A 717 -4.21 2.98 -17.70
C THR A 717 -2.77 2.50 -17.51
N LYS A 718 -2.30 1.69 -18.47
CA LYS A 718 -0.89 1.26 -18.54
C LYS A 718 -0.11 2.20 -19.45
N TYR A 719 1.00 2.70 -18.95
CA TYR A 719 1.95 3.54 -19.67
C TYR A 719 3.17 2.71 -20.09
N ASN A 720 3.73 2.99 -21.27
CA ASN A 720 4.90 2.28 -21.79
C ASN A 720 6.22 2.96 -21.40
N SER A 721 6.19 4.25 -21.11
CA SER A 721 7.37 5.05 -20.79
C SER A 721 7.08 6.22 -19.86
N ALA A 722 8.11 6.75 -19.20
CA ALA A 722 8.03 7.99 -18.44
C ALA A 722 7.69 9.21 -19.32
N VAL A 723 8.03 9.16 -20.60
CA VAL A 723 7.69 10.20 -21.58
C VAL A 723 6.19 10.23 -21.84
N ASP A 724 5.53 9.07 -21.91
CA ASP A 724 4.07 8.99 -22.09
C ASP A 724 3.32 9.58 -20.88
N ILE A 725 3.79 9.25 -19.67
CA ILE A 725 3.26 9.84 -18.42
C ILE A 725 3.44 11.36 -18.43
N THR A 726 4.63 11.85 -18.78
CA THR A 726 4.92 13.29 -18.83
C THR A 726 4.00 13.99 -19.84
N ARG A 727 3.80 13.40 -21.02
CA ARG A 727 2.95 13.97 -22.07
C ARG A 727 1.49 14.08 -21.62
N ASP A 728 0.94 13.04 -21.02
CA ASP A 728 -0.45 13.02 -20.56
C ASP A 728 -0.66 14.01 -19.41
N PHE A 729 0.26 14.00 -18.44
CA PHE A 729 0.29 14.96 -17.34
C PHE A 729 0.34 16.41 -17.84
N CYS A 730 1.19 16.73 -18.82
CA CYS A 730 1.35 18.10 -19.30
C CYS A 730 0.08 18.65 -19.97
N ARG A 731 -0.69 17.80 -20.67
CA ARG A 731 -1.97 18.19 -21.27
C ARG A 731 -2.95 18.62 -20.19
N LEU A 732 -3.14 17.76 -19.19
CA LEU A 732 -4.01 18.05 -18.04
C LEU A 732 -3.53 19.30 -17.27
N ARG A 733 -2.23 19.45 -17.07
CA ARG A 733 -1.68 20.59 -16.33
C ARG A 733 -1.97 21.93 -17.02
N LEU A 734 -1.95 22.00 -18.35
CA LEU A 734 -2.33 23.20 -19.09
C LEU A 734 -3.80 23.57 -18.89
N GLU A 735 -4.71 22.58 -18.85
CA GLU A 735 -6.13 22.82 -18.54
C GLU A 735 -6.31 23.39 -17.12
N VAL A 736 -5.51 22.93 -16.15
CA VAL A 736 -5.52 23.49 -14.79
C VAL A 736 -4.97 24.92 -14.78
N TYR A 737 -3.92 25.23 -15.55
CA TYR A 737 -3.45 26.61 -15.72
C TYR A 737 -4.50 27.53 -16.34
N GLU A 738 -5.29 27.04 -17.30
CA GLU A 738 -6.41 27.78 -17.87
C GLU A 738 -7.45 28.13 -16.79
N LYS A 739 -7.86 27.13 -16.00
CA LYS A 739 -8.78 27.32 -14.87
C LYS A 739 -8.21 28.29 -13.83
N ARG A 740 -6.93 28.13 -13.45
CA ARG A 740 -6.22 29.04 -12.55
C ARG A 740 -6.22 30.46 -13.08
N LYS A 741 -5.85 30.68 -14.34
CA LYS A 741 -5.80 32.02 -14.94
C LYS A 741 -7.19 32.65 -14.94
N ALA A 742 -8.23 31.89 -15.29
CA ALA A 742 -9.61 32.37 -15.23
C ALA A 742 -10.03 32.76 -13.80
N TYR A 743 -9.70 31.95 -12.80
CA TYR A 743 -9.96 32.24 -11.38
C TYR A 743 -9.21 33.50 -10.91
N LEU A 744 -7.91 33.63 -11.22
CA LEU A 744 -7.11 34.78 -10.82
C LEU A 744 -7.61 36.08 -11.48
N VAL A 745 -8.01 36.03 -12.75
CA VAL A 745 -8.66 37.15 -13.45
C VAL A 745 -9.97 37.52 -12.76
N ALA A 746 -10.82 36.54 -12.43
CA ALA A 746 -12.08 36.79 -11.72
C ALA A 746 -11.84 37.40 -10.32
N LYS A 747 -10.87 36.89 -9.57
CA LYS A 747 -10.47 37.37 -8.25
C LYS A 747 -10.00 38.83 -8.32
N LEU A 748 -9.06 39.15 -9.19
CA LEU A 748 -8.55 40.52 -9.36
C LEU A 748 -9.64 41.47 -9.87
N THR A 749 -10.51 41.00 -10.76
CA THR A 749 -11.67 41.79 -11.23
C THR A 749 -12.64 42.11 -10.10
N ARG A 750 -12.94 41.13 -9.24
CA ARG A 750 -13.77 41.33 -8.04
C ARG A 750 -13.11 42.27 -7.04
N GLU A 751 -11.82 42.12 -6.75
CA GLU A 751 -11.07 42.99 -5.85
C GLU A 751 -11.06 44.44 -6.37
N LYS A 752 -10.80 44.64 -7.66
CA LYS A 752 -10.87 45.95 -8.33
C LYS A 752 -12.26 46.57 -8.19
N GLU A 753 -13.32 45.80 -8.43
CA GLU A 753 -14.70 46.28 -8.34
C GLU A 753 -15.05 46.68 -6.90
N ILE A 754 -14.61 45.91 -5.90
CA ILE A 754 -14.77 46.27 -4.47
C ILE A 754 -14.05 47.59 -4.16
N LEU A 755 -12.79 47.74 -4.58
CA LEU A 755 -12.01 48.96 -4.34
C LEU A 755 -12.63 50.18 -5.04
N SER A 756 -13.13 50.00 -6.27
CA SER A 756 -13.82 51.04 -7.04
C SER A 756 -15.08 51.52 -6.31
N ASN A 757 -15.92 50.58 -5.85
CA ASN A 757 -17.12 50.90 -5.08
C ASN A 757 -16.77 51.58 -3.73
N LYS A 758 -15.73 51.14 -3.03
CA LYS A 758 -15.25 51.78 -1.78
C LYS A 758 -14.75 53.20 -2.03
N ALA A 759 -13.92 53.42 -3.05
CA ALA A 759 -13.42 54.76 -3.38
C ALA A 759 -14.56 55.71 -3.73
N ARG A 760 -15.53 55.24 -4.52
CA ARG A 760 -16.71 56.03 -4.89
C ARG A 760 -17.58 56.36 -3.68
N PHE A 761 -17.82 55.38 -2.80
CA PHE A 761 -18.61 55.56 -1.58
C PHE A 761 -17.97 56.60 -0.65
N ILE A 762 -16.68 56.45 -0.33
CA ILE A 762 -15.98 57.39 0.57
C ILE A 762 -15.96 58.79 -0.06
N LEU A 763 -15.66 58.90 -1.35
CA LEU A 763 -15.61 60.20 -2.03
C LEU A 763 -16.96 60.92 -1.99
N MET A 764 -18.08 60.20 -2.20
CA MET A 764 -19.42 60.76 -2.11
C MET A 764 -19.77 61.22 -0.69
N VAL A 765 -19.36 60.46 0.33
CA VAL A 765 -19.57 60.84 1.75
C VAL A 765 -18.76 62.08 2.12
N VAL A 766 -17.49 62.14 1.71
CA VAL A 766 -16.59 63.26 2.02
C VAL A 766 -17.00 64.54 1.28
N LYS A 767 -17.54 64.43 0.06
CA LYS A 767 -18.09 65.57 -0.70
C LYS A 767 -19.48 66.04 -0.23
N GLY A 768 -20.11 65.31 0.70
CA GLY A 768 -21.48 65.57 1.14
C GLY A 768 -22.56 65.17 0.12
N GLU A 769 -22.22 64.42 -0.92
CA GLU A 769 -23.15 63.88 -1.93
C GLU A 769 -23.96 62.69 -1.39
N LEU A 770 -23.46 62.01 -0.34
CA LEU A 770 -24.13 60.90 0.33
C LEU A 770 -24.15 61.11 1.86
N GLU A 771 -25.32 61.42 2.41
CA GLU A 771 -25.50 61.62 3.85
C GLU A 771 -25.89 60.32 4.57
N LEU A 772 -25.04 59.87 5.50
CA LEU A 772 -25.24 58.66 6.31
C LEU A 772 -26.06 58.92 7.60
N ARG A 773 -26.16 60.19 8.03
CA ARG A 773 -26.81 60.57 9.29
C ARG A 773 -28.34 60.66 9.11
N ARG A 774 -29.10 60.32 10.15
CA ARG A 774 -30.58 60.44 10.22
C ARG A 774 -31.39 59.64 9.18
N LYS A 775 -30.78 58.71 8.43
CA LYS A 775 -31.49 57.79 7.52
C LYS A 775 -31.69 56.41 8.12
N LYS A 776 -32.84 55.78 7.83
CA LYS A 776 -33.10 54.37 8.18
C LYS A 776 -32.24 53.46 7.28
N LYS A 777 -31.69 52.37 7.82
CA LYS A 777 -30.84 51.40 7.07
C LYS A 777 -31.48 50.96 5.74
N ALA A 778 -32.79 50.67 5.73
CA ALA A 778 -33.51 50.29 4.51
C ALA A 778 -33.55 51.38 3.43
N ALA A 779 -33.67 52.66 3.81
CA ALA A 779 -33.64 53.77 2.86
C ALA A 779 -32.23 53.95 2.26
N LEU A 780 -31.20 53.76 3.08
CA LEU A 780 -29.80 53.82 2.65
C LEU A 780 -29.45 52.70 1.66
N LEU A 781 -29.93 51.46 1.89
CA LEU A 781 -29.75 50.35 0.97
C LEU A 781 -30.41 50.61 -0.40
N ASN A 782 -31.60 51.22 -0.41
CA ASN A 782 -32.27 51.63 -1.65
C ASN A 782 -31.52 52.75 -2.38
N GLU A 783 -30.98 53.72 -1.65
CA GLU A 783 -30.17 54.80 -2.21
C GLU A 783 -28.87 54.29 -2.84
N LEU A 784 -28.17 53.35 -2.18
CA LEU A 784 -26.98 52.69 -2.74
C LEU A 784 -27.31 51.91 -4.03
N LYS A 785 -28.48 51.26 -4.07
CA LYS A 785 -28.97 50.56 -5.26
C LYS A 785 -29.27 51.53 -6.41
N GLN A 786 -29.87 52.69 -6.11
CA GLN A 786 -30.15 53.74 -7.10
C GLN A 786 -28.87 54.41 -7.63
N LEU A 787 -27.86 54.60 -6.76
CA LEU A 787 -26.54 55.11 -7.11
C LEU A 787 -25.66 54.07 -7.84
N GLY A 788 -26.21 52.89 -8.13
CA GLY A 788 -25.55 51.85 -8.93
C GLY A 788 -24.32 51.26 -8.25
N PHE A 789 -24.30 51.15 -6.92
CA PHE A 789 -23.26 50.37 -6.22
C PHE A 789 -23.48 48.89 -6.50
N THR A 790 -22.38 48.16 -6.69
CA THR A 790 -22.46 46.73 -7.02
C THR A 790 -22.80 45.94 -5.74
N PRO A 791 -23.91 45.18 -5.71
CA PRO A 791 -24.25 44.36 -4.54
C PRO A 791 -23.30 43.17 -4.40
N MET A 792 -23.12 42.70 -3.16
CA MET A 792 -22.23 41.58 -2.83
C MET A 792 -22.59 40.29 -3.59
N SER A 793 -23.87 40.08 -3.89
CA SER A 793 -24.37 38.98 -4.73
C SER A 793 -23.76 39.01 -6.14
N LYS A 794 -23.74 40.18 -6.80
CA LYS A 794 -23.09 40.37 -8.11
C LYS A 794 -21.57 40.28 -8.03
N LEU A 795 -20.96 40.83 -6.97
CA LEU A 795 -19.51 40.72 -6.74
C LEU A 795 -19.08 39.26 -6.58
N ASN A 796 -19.86 38.45 -5.88
CA ASN A 796 -19.60 37.03 -5.72
C ASN A 796 -19.89 36.24 -7.01
N ALA A 797 -20.88 36.66 -7.80
CA ALA A 797 -21.15 36.05 -9.11
C ALA A 797 -20.00 36.20 -10.12
N ILE A 798 -19.14 37.22 -9.98
CA ILE A 798 -17.89 37.34 -10.76
C ILE A 798 -16.99 36.11 -10.57
N MET A 799 -17.00 35.52 -9.37
CA MET A 799 -16.24 34.29 -9.07
C MET A 799 -16.95 33.03 -9.62
N ASP A 800 -18.28 33.03 -9.66
CA ASP A 800 -19.08 31.85 -10.03
C ASP A 800 -19.14 31.63 -11.56
N GLY A 801 -18.84 32.64 -12.36
CA GLY A 801 -19.05 32.62 -13.82
C GLY A 801 -18.07 31.80 -14.66
N LYS A 802 -16.93 31.33 -14.11
CA LYS A 802 -15.85 30.69 -14.91
C LYS A 802 -15.03 29.59 -14.20
N GLY A 803 -15.53 29.02 -13.10
CA GLY A 803 -14.97 27.84 -12.43
C GLY A 803 -16.10 26.86 -12.11
N GLY A 804 -15.88 25.56 -12.32
CA GLY A 804 -16.91 24.52 -12.20
C GLY A 804 -17.65 24.54 -10.86
N LYS A 805 -18.87 23.97 -10.85
CA LYS A 805 -19.76 23.80 -9.69
C LYS A 805 -19.11 22.94 -8.59
N GLY A 806 -18.13 23.48 -7.87
CA GLY A 806 -17.63 22.93 -6.61
C GLY A 806 -18.43 23.52 -5.45
N HIS A 807 -18.84 22.68 -4.50
CA HIS A 807 -19.46 23.11 -3.26
C HIS A 807 -18.59 24.17 -2.58
N ARG A 808 -19.16 25.35 -2.32
CA ARG A 808 -18.53 26.41 -1.52
C ARG A 808 -18.27 25.85 -0.11
N SER A 809 -17.02 25.63 0.24
CA SER A 809 -16.62 25.69 1.65
C SER A 809 -16.39 27.15 2.01
N GLU A 810 -16.89 27.60 3.16
CA GLU A 810 -16.66 28.95 3.71
C GLU A 810 -15.21 29.21 4.15
N ALA A 811 -14.24 28.50 3.58
CA ALA A 811 -12.83 28.64 3.91
C ALA A 811 -12.13 29.55 2.88
N ALA A 812 -11.66 30.71 3.38
CA ALA A 812 -10.72 31.67 2.80
C ALA A 812 -11.32 32.96 2.19
N VAL A 813 -12.01 33.73 3.04
CA VAL A 813 -11.81 35.19 3.02
C VAL A 813 -10.47 35.48 3.72
N PRO A 814 -9.53 36.26 3.13
CA PRO A 814 -8.34 36.73 3.84
C PRO A 814 -8.71 37.33 5.20
N ALA A 815 -7.94 37.05 6.25
CA ALA A 815 -8.19 37.56 7.59
C ALA A 815 -8.34 39.10 7.61
N ASP A 816 -7.66 39.77 6.67
CA ASP A 816 -7.63 41.22 6.49
C ASP A 816 -8.94 41.82 5.96
N LEU A 817 -9.95 40.97 5.66
CA LEU A 817 -11.26 41.37 5.14
C LEU A 817 -12.45 40.83 5.95
N ARG A 818 -12.21 40.25 7.14
CA ARG A 818 -13.31 39.92 8.06
C ARG A 818 -13.76 41.20 8.77
N PRO A 819 -15.07 41.53 8.78
CA PRO A 819 -15.60 42.40 9.81
C PRO A 819 -15.39 41.68 11.14
N ASP A 820 -14.76 42.37 12.08
CA ASP A 820 -14.66 41.95 13.47
C ASP A 820 -16.07 42.02 14.05
N ASP A 821 -16.75 40.88 14.23
CA ASP A 821 -18.11 40.87 14.78
C ASP A 821 -18.22 40.10 16.09
N ASN A 822 -18.84 40.83 17.00
CA ASN A 822 -19.13 40.57 18.39
C ASN A 822 -19.96 39.31 18.62
N GLN A 823 -19.88 38.88 19.89
CA GLN A 823 -20.57 37.76 20.51
C GLN A 823 -22.10 37.82 20.38
N GLY A 824 -22.68 36.66 20.07
CA GLY A 824 -23.93 36.13 20.64
C GLY A 824 -25.24 36.84 20.28
N GLU A 825 -26.03 36.25 19.39
CA GLU A 825 -27.49 36.33 19.44
C GLU A 825 -28.13 35.09 18.77
N GLU A 826 -29.11 34.48 19.45
CA GLU A 826 -29.79 33.25 19.08
C GLU A 826 -30.68 33.40 17.83
N ALA A 827 -30.83 32.31 17.07
CA ALA A 827 -31.55 32.27 15.79
C ALA A 827 -33.07 32.15 15.95
N ILE A 828 -33.82 33.05 15.28
CA ILE A 828 -35.27 32.95 15.00
C ILE A 828 -35.46 32.81 13.47
N PRO A 829 -36.37 31.95 12.96
CA PRO A 829 -36.48 31.61 11.54
C PRO A 829 -37.24 32.66 10.70
N GLY A 830 -36.70 32.97 9.51
CA GLY A 830 -37.28 33.85 8.49
C GLY A 830 -36.25 34.17 7.39
N GLU A 831 -36.08 33.25 6.43
CA GLU A 831 -34.91 33.23 5.51
C GLU A 831 -34.94 34.24 4.35
N GLU A 832 -36.09 34.80 3.95
CA GLU A 832 -36.12 35.70 2.78
C GLU A 832 -35.72 37.16 3.09
N SER A 833 -35.89 37.62 4.34
CA SER A 833 -35.63 39.03 4.72
C SER A 833 -34.20 39.33 5.20
N LYS A 834 -33.37 38.29 5.38
CA LYS A 834 -31.96 38.43 5.82
C LYS A 834 -31.01 38.69 4.66
N VAL A 835 -31.30 38.17 3.46
CA VAL A 835 -30.39 38.27 2.31
C VAL A 835 -30.27 39.72 1.81
N GLU A 836 -31.38 40.47 1.73
CA GLU A 836 -31.36 41.88 1.29
C GLU A 836 -30.59 42.81 2.25
N LYS A 837 -30.51 42.47 3.54
CA LYS A 837 -29.88 43.32 4.56
C LYS A 837 -28.35 43.31 4.51
N THR A 838 -27.74 42.36 3.79
CA THR A 838 -26.29 42.13 3.78
C THR A 838 -25.58 42.48 2.47
N GLU A 839 -26.31 42.89 1.43
CA GLU A 839 -25.73 43.09 0.08
C GLU A 839 -24.73 44.24 -0.03
N TYR A 840 -24.76 45.22 0.89
CA TYR A 840 -23.89 46.41 0.87
C TYR A 840 -23.05 46.57 2.16
N ASP A 841 -23.00 45.55 3.01
CA ASP A 841 -22.30 45.64 4.31
C ASP A 841 -20.80 45.90 4.14
N TYR A 842 -20.19 45.55 3.00
CA TYR A 842 -18.78 45.86 2.70
C TYR A 842 -18.48 47.36 2.53
N LEU A 843 -19.53 48.19 2.35
CA LEU A 843 -19.47 49.66 2.32
C LEU A 843 -19.92 50.26 3.66
N LEU A 844 -20.99 49.71 4.25
CA LEU A 844 -21.63 50.25 5.46
C LEU A 844 -20.92 49.86 6.76
N GLY A 845 -20.15 48.77 6.76
CA GLY A 845 -19.34 48.31 7.90
C GLY A 845 -17.98 49.02 8.03
N MET A 846 -17.72 50.07 7.24
CA MET A 846 -16.46 50.81 7.27
C MET A 846 -16.35 51.69 8.52
N ASN A 847 -15.19 51.71 9.15
CA ASN A 847 -14.91 52.57 10.32
C ASN A 847 -15.01 54.06 9.92
N LEU A 848 -15.63 54.92 10.76
CA LEU A 848 -15.76 56.35 10.48
C LEU A 848 -14.43 57.04 10.17
N TRP A 849 -13.32 56.60 10.79
CA TRP A 849 -11.98 57.12 10.53
C TRP A 849 -11.47 56.88 9.11
N SER A 850 -12.09 55.96 8.37
CA SER A 850 -11.76 55.67 6.96
C SER A 850 -12.43 56.62 5.95
N LEU A 851 -13.30 57.53 6.42
CA LEU A 851 -14.05 58.47 5.59
C LEU A 851 -13.27 59.79 5.39
N THR A 852 -12.07 59.72 4.81
CA THR A 852 -11.20 60.88 4.56
C THR A 852 -10.72 60.95 3.11
N TYR A 853 -10.32 62.15 2.64
CA TYR A 853 -9.73 62.32 1.30
C TYR A 853 -8.44 61.50 1.13
N GLU A 854 -7.60 61.44 2.18
CA GLU A 854 -6.36 60.65 2.18
C GLU A 854 -6.64 59.16 1.93
N LYS A 855 -7.70 58.61 2.54
CA LYS A 855 -8.09 57.22 2.32
C LYS A 855 -8.60 56.97 0.90
N VAL A 856 -9.28 57.93 0.29
CA VAL A 856 -9.69 57.83 -1.13
C VAL A 856 -8.46 57.77 -2.03
N GLU A 857 -7.44 58.60 -1.79
CA GLU A 857 -6.20 58.55 -2.57
C GLU A 857 -5.45 57.23 -2.39
N GLU A 858 -5.38 56.71 -1.17
CA GLU A 858 -4.78 55.39 -0.89
C GLU A 858 -5.51 54.28 -1.65
N ILE A 859 -6.85 54.25 -1.61
CA ILE A 859 -7.64 53.24 -2.32
C ILE A 859 -7.50 53.39 -3.84
N LYS A 860 -7.41 54.63 -4.37
CA LYS A 860 -7.15 54.85 -5.80
C LYS A 860 -5.79 54.31 -6.22
N ARG A 861 -4.73 54.52 -5.43
CA ARG A 861 -3.41 53.91 -5.69
C ARG A 861 -3.47 52.38 -5.67
N LEU A 862 -4.19 51.79 -4.71
CA LEU A 862 -4.41 50.34 -4.66
C LEU A 862 -5.20 49.83 -5.88
N LEU A 863 -6.20 50.58 -6.34
CA LEU A 863 -6.97 50.26 -7.54
C LEU A 863 -6.09 50.29 -8.78
N ASP A 864 -5.23 51.30 -8.94
CA ASP A 864 -4.28 51.39 -10.05
C ASP A 864 -3.29 50.22 -10.04
N LEU A 865 -2.77 49.84 -8.87
CA LEU A 865 -1.92 48.65 -8.71
C LEU A 865 -2.65 47.36 -9.12
N LYS A 866 -3.89 47.17 -8.64
CA LYS A 866 -4.70 45.99 -8.98
C LYS A 866 -5.07 45.94 -10.46
N GLN A 867 -5.30 47.10 -11.08
CA GLN A 867 -5.52 47.20 -12.52
C GLN A 867 -4.27 46.79 -13.30
N GLN A 868 -3.09 47.26 -12.89
CA GLN A 868 -1.81 46.86 -13.51
C GLN A 868 -1.56 45.35 -13.37
N GLU A 869 -1.81 44.77 -12.18
CA GLU A 869 -1.72 43.32 -11.95
C GLU A 869 -2.66 42.54 -12.89
N LEU A 870 -3.91 42.99 -13.03
CA LEU A 870 -4.90 42.37 -13.91
C LEU A 870 -4.48 42.45 -15.38
N ASP A 871 -4.02 43.61 -15.85
CA ASP A 871 -3.57 43.80 -17.23
C ASP A 871 -2.34 42.95 -17.54
N GLN A 872 -1.41 42.84 -16.59
CA GLN A 872 -0.25 41.96 -16.70
C GLN A 872 -0.67 40.48 -16.77
N LEU A 873 -1.61 40.05 -15.93
CA LEU A 873 -2.10 38.68 -15.91
C LEU A 873 -2.83 38.32 -17.22
N LEU A 874 -3.64 39.24 -17.76
CA LEU A 874 -4.33 39.05 -19.04
C LEU A 874 -3.33 38.83 -20.19
N ARG A 875 -2.25 39.62 -20.22
CA ARG A 875 -1.16 39.52 -21.22
C ARG A 875 -0.27 38.30 -21.05
N THR A 876 -0.14 37.77 -19.84
CA THR A 876 0.74 36.61 -19.57
C THR A 876 0.12 35.34 -20.16
N THR A 877 0.86 34.62 -21.00
CA THR A 877 0.40 33.34 -21.58
C THR A 877 0.41 32.21 -20.55
N LEU A 878 -0.27 31.09 -20.83
CA LEU A 878 -0.32 29.94 -19.90
C LEU A 878 1.08 29.34 -19.72
N GLU A 879 1.85 29.28 -20.81
CA GLU A 879 3.21 28.78 -20.86
C GLU A 879 4.16 29.65 -20.03
N GLN A 880 3.99 30.98 -20.06
CA GLN A 880 4.77 31.90 -19.23
C GLN A 880 4.42 31.79 -17.74
N LEU A 881 3.14 31.58 -17.40
CA LEU A 881 2.74 31.31 -16.01
C LEU A 881 3.42 30.04 -15.51
N TRP A 882 3.40 28.98 -16.31
CA TRP A 882 4.03 27.72 -15.93
C TRP A 882 5.56 27.82 -15.85
N ASP A 883 6.22 28.50 -16.79
CA ASP A 883 7.69 28.66 -16.74
C ASP A 883 8.16 29.44 -15.51
N ARG A 884 7.36 30.42 -15.03
CA ARG A 884 7.60 31.12 -13.76
C ARG A 884 7.52 30.18 -12.56
N ASP A 885 6.50 29.33 -12.50
CA ASP A 885 6.35 28.36 -11.41
C ASP A 885 7.50 27.33 -11.43
N LEU A 886 7.90 26.86 -12.62
CA LEU A 886 9.06 25.97 -12.78
C LEU A 886 10.38 26.63 -12.35
N ALA A 887 10.53 27.94 -12.60
CA ALA A 887 11.68 28.71 -12.12
C ALA A 887 11.69 28.82 -10.60
N ALA A 888 10.55 29.15 -9.99
CA ALA A 888 10.41 29.22 -8.53
C ALA A 888 10.72 27.87 -7.85
N LEU A 889 10.26 26.75 -8.43
CA LEU A 889 10.61 25.42 -7.94
C LEU A 889 12.11 25.12 -8.09
N SER A 890 12.72 25.51 -9.22
CA SER A 890 14.17 25.32 -9.42
C SER A 890 14.96 26.06 -8.33
N THR A 891 14.62 27.32 -8.04
CA THR A 891 15.23 28.11 -6.97
C THR A 891 15.03 27.47 -5.60
N ALA A 892 13.80 27.04 -5.27
CA ALA A 892 13.51 26.41 -3.99
C ALA A 892 14.27 25.07 -3.81
N MET A 893 14.49 24.33 -4.90
CA MET A 893 15.33 23.13 -4.88
C MET A 893 16.81 23.46 -4.66
N ASP A 894 17.32 24.52 -5.30
CA ASP A 894 18.71 24.96 -5.13
C ASP A 894 18.98 25.40 -3.68
N GLU A 895 18.04 26.11 -3.06
CA GLU A 895 18.11 26.48 -1.64
C GLU A 895 18.11 25.26 -0.72
N MET A 896 17.25 24.27 -1.00
CA MET A 896 17.19 23.03 -0.23
C MET A 896 18.48 22.22 -0.36
N ASP A 897 19.01 22.06 -1.57
CA ASP A 897 20.26 21.34 -1.82
C ASP A 897 21.46 22.04 -1.16
N ALA A 898 21.45 23.39 -1.09
CA ALA A 898 22.48 24.17 -0.39
C ALA A 898 22.46 23.92 1.13
N VAL A 899 21.28 23.94 1.75
CA VAL A 899 21.13 23.65 3.19
C VAL A 899 21.62 22.24 3.53
N GLU A 900 21.23 21.24 2.73
CA GLU A 900 21.67 19.85 2.93
C GLU A 900 23.19 19.70 2.77
N ALA A 901 23.80 20.43 1.82
CA ALA A 901 25.25 20.42 1.62
C ALA A 901 26.01 21.05 2.80
N GLU A 902 25.49 22.14 3.37
CA GLU A 902 26.06 22.77 4.57
C GLU A 902 26.01 21.84 5.78
N GLU A 903 24.87 21.18 6.01
CA GLU A 903 24.72 20.19 7.09
C GLU A 903 25.70 19.02 6.94
N ALA A 904 25.84 18.49 5.72
CA ALA A 904 26.79 17.42 5.43
C ALA A 904 28.25 17.86 5.64
N ALA A 905 28.61 19.08 5.24
CA ALA A 905 29.95 19.64 5.44
C ALA A 905 30.27 19.85 6.94
N ALA A 906 29.30 20.33 7.72
CA ALA A 906 29.44 20.49 9.16
C ALA A 906 29.67 19.15 9.88
N ALA A 907 28.92 18.11 9.51
CA ALA A 907 29.09 16.76 10.04
C ALA A 907 30.48 16.18 9.74
N SER A 908 30.95 16.34 8.50
CA SER A 908 32.28 15.90 8.08
C SER A 908 33.41 16.61 8.85
N THR A 909 33.29 17.93 9.04
CA THR A 909 34.27 18.74 9.77
C THR A 909 34.36 18.35 11.25
N ALA A 910 33.21 18.07 11.88
CA ALA A 910 33.15 17.58 13.26
C ALA A 910 33.84 16.21 13.42
N ALA A 911 33.63 15.30 12.45
CA ALA A 911 34.28 13.98 12.43
C ALA A 911 35.81 14.09 12.26
N ALA A 912 36.28 14.95 11.34
CA ALA A 912 37.70 15.20 11.10
C ALA A 912 38.40 15.80 12.34
N THR A 913 37.74 16.74 13.04
CA THR A 913 38.25 17.36 14.27
C THR A 913 38.38 16.34 15.41
N ARG A 914 37.43 15.41 15.54
CA ARG A 914 37.54 14.31 16.52
C ARG A 914 38.67 13.33 16.19
N LYS A 915 38.92 13.04 14.90
CA LYS A 915 40.07 12.23 14.47
C LYS A 915 41.40 12.91 14.82
N ARG A 916 41.54 14.21 14.56
CA ARG A 916 42.74 15.00 14.91
C ARG A 916 42.98 15.20 16.40
N LYS A 917 41.94 15.09 17.25
CA LYS A 917 42.10 15.11 18.72
C LYS A 917 42.43 13.74 19.33
N ARG A 918 42.27 12.66 18.55
CA ARG A 918 42.55 11.28 18.97
C ARG A 918 43.87 10.72 18.44
N ALA A 919 44.32 11.22 17.29
CA ALA A 919 45.70 11.11 16.82
C ALA A 919 46.58 12.12 17.55
#